data_AF-A0DI05-F1
#
_entry.id   AF-A0DI05-F1
#
_cell.length_a   1.000
_cell.length_b   1.000
_cell.length_c   1.000
_cell.angle_alpha   90.00
_cell.angle_beta   90.00
_cell.angle_gamma   90.00
#
_symmetry.space_group_name_H-M   'P 1'
#
loop_
_entity.id
_entity.type
_entity.pdbx_description
1 polymer ?
#
loop_
_entity_poly.entity_id
_entity_poly.type
_entity_poly.pdbx_seq_one_letter_code
_entity_poly.pdbx_strand_id
1 'polypeptide(L)'
;MLNQVLQVIGLQKNEEQQMEAIYDDFQRPPKISIAKMHAAATKFAKTDQNIDLDKTNVCPCCGLPAVIEEIPLCSSRSQFSFNGSGIALYFDFLVFSGIIVFTYIAISCGYNIYVNSHGNRCSNINNSLADKCKTDFFNQFSLTNDHEQLNETRSILNFISFVVIVFMTLFYRRHINKIAMELDDAAILASDFSIFVENIPREAKEIEIQEYFSQQFQTEKVEFRKLCIAYEIQDYIKLNTQKQLKESVLTKVLEFEAEGKSIPKSIPPKTQLKLEIDKISKDLDDMEDNRANIFKFSGICIISYNYERQADNVCKTFKATRFQILLDQLGFEQNQFQKFRNNNIFVKKAPEPGDVIWGNLGITIKEQYKRKLITNAMTLLLLAIGFGLLLALSYTQNVINQNISKGSTAEAALVTFIGFASSILILVINTILAKMIIKFAELEQQATRTDYNISVAYKMGVAQFLNTAILTLIINLFISGNISSLDQAIWQTGGLNSDVMLIFITNSIMPWLTQLIDINYFYKLYVRQKIIQQGENCKYTQNEANKAFEGPSIDLSQKYANICKTLMFTFLYSALLPIGVCFTFISIVCIYWAEKYLLVRRDSKPAPTGSAMAEAMVDFYIELILLLFSLGCTFWEWVNYDKVHILTWLQLGLSTLHYLIPINKICGCIVDLGIDNATPSSYDANYLTFYDDYDRRNPVTLDAAKEKWIKLHQEIVQPNPKIKTNNLIQKYKLLNHITQGLAKIHPLNSKNIKESDEIQELQF
;
A
#
# COMPACT_ATOMS: atom_id res chain seq x y z
N MET A 1 9.97 -7.47 45.02
CA MET A 1 11.41 -7.33 45.36
C MET A 1 12.06 -6.10 44.73
N LEU A 2 11.99 -5.87 43.40
CA LEU A 2 12.61 -4.67 42.77
C LEU A 2 12.00 -3.33 43.26
N ASN A 3 10.67 -3.27 43.45
CA ASN A 3 9.99 -2.09 43.99
C ASN A 3 10.37 -1.75 45.45
N GLN A 4 10.79 -2.74 46.24
CA GLN A 4 11.25 -2.53 47.63
C GLN A 4 12.69 -2.01 47.67
N VAL A 5 13.52 -2.37 46.68
CA VAL A 5 14.89 -1.86 46.55
C VAL A 5 14.90 -0.40 46.06
N LEU A 6 13.97 -0.05 45.16
CA LEU A 6 13.86 1.32 44.61
C LEU A 6 13.30 2.34 45.63
N GLN A 7 12.44 1.93 46.56
CA GLN A 7 11.96 2.79 47.64
C GLN A 7 13.05 3.18 48.65
N VAL A 8 14.07 2.33 48.84
CA VAL A 8 15.18 2.60 49.78
C VAL A 8 16.19 3.61 49.21
N ILE A 9 16.21 3.83 47.90
CA ILE A 9 17.24 4.67 47.21
C ILE A 9 16.71 6.07 46.84
N GLY A 10 15.43 6.37 47.09
CA GLY A 10 14.89 7.74 46.97
C GLY A 10 14.89 8.34 45.56
N LEU A 11 14.95 7.51 44.51
CA LEU A 11 14.90 7.96 43.11
C LEU A 11 13.52 7.67 42.51
N GLN A 12 12.63 8.66 42.51
CA GLN A 12 11.48 8.68 41.60
C GLN A 12 11.99 9.01 40.19
N LYS A 13 12.41 7.98 39.43
CA LYS A 13 12.69 8.14 38.00
C LYS A 13 11.39 8.09 37.19
N ASN A 14 11.23 9.04 36.27
CA ASN A 14 10.17 9.11 35.28
C ASN A 14 9.99 7.78 34.53
N GLU A 15 8.77 7.43 34.15
CA GLU A 15 8.46 6.15 33.48
C GLU A 15 9.18 5.96 32.13
N GLU A 16 9.55 7.05 31.43
CA GLU A 16 10.42 7.00 30.24
C GLU A 16 11.82 6.47 30.57
N GLN A 17 12.43 6.93 31.66
CA GLN A 17 13.72 6.38 32.13
C GLN A 17 13.58 4.93 32.59
N GLN A 18 12.38 4.47 32.95
CA GLN A 18 12.11 3.07 33.26
C GLN A 18 11.92 2.24 31.99
N MET A 19 11.26 2.77 30.95
CA MET A 19 11.04 2.09 29.66
C MET A 19 12.30 2.05 28.79
N GLU A 20 13.07 3.14 28.71
CA GLU A 20 14.41 3.17 28.10
C GLU A 20 15.38 2.27 28.87
N ALA A 21 15.24 2.14 30.19
CA ALA A 21 16.01 1.14 30.95
C ALA A 21 15.58 -0.32 30.67
N ILE A 22 14.38 -0.54 30.11
CA ILE A 22 13.85 -1.87 29.81
C ILE A 22 14.22 -2.31 28.37
N TYR A 23 14.25 -1.38 27.41
CA TYR A 23 14.43 -1.65 25.98
C TYR A 23 15.35 -0.64 25.28
N ASP A 24 16.41 -1.15 24.64
CA ASP A 24 17.32 -0.40 23.78
C ASP A 24 17.41 -1.11 22.42
N ASP A 25 17.07 -0.39 21.34
CA ASP A 25 17.04 -0.89 19.96
C ASP A 25 18.41 -1.43 19.50
N PHE A 26 19.49 -0.83 19.96
CA PHE A 26 20.86 -1.14 19.56
C PHE A 26 21.59 -2.02 20.59
N GLN A 27 20.88 -2.53 21.60
CA GLN A 27 21.42 -3.43 22.62
C GLN A 27 22.01 -4.71 22.00
N ARG A 28 23.21 -5.09 22.44
CA ARG A 28 23.92 -6.33 22.09
C ARG A 28 24.45 -7.00 23.37
N PRO A 29 24.24 -8.31 23.62
CA PRO A 29 23.38 -9.23 22.88
C PRO A 29 21.88 -8.89 23.04
N PRO A 30 21.02 -9.35 22.11
CA PRO A 30 19.59 -9.08 22.19
C PRO A 30 18.92 -9.97 23.25
N LYS A 31 17.92 -9.43 23.93
CA LYS A 31 17.03 -10.16 24.84
C LYS A 31 16.03 -10.98 24.03
N ILE A 32 16.25 -12.30 23.97
CA ILE A 32 15.40 -13.24 23.22
C ILE A 32 13.95 -13.26 23.73
N SER A 33 13.74 -13.07 25.03
CA SER A 33 12.40 -12.99 25.62
C SER A 33 11.59 -11.82 25.02
N ILE A 34 12.22 -10.66 24.86
CA ILE A 34 11.60 -9.49 24.23
C ILE A 34 11.31 -9.77 22.75
N ALA A 35 12.24 -10.40 22.02
CA ALA A 35 12.02 -10.73 20.61
C ALA A 35 10.87 -11.73 20.39
N LYS A 36 10.74 -12.75 21.27
CA LYS A 36 9.60 -13.68 21.27
C LYS A 36 8.29 -12.98 21.62
N MET A 37 8.32 -12.07 22.60
CA MET A 37 7.16 -11.27 22.99
C MET A 37 6.72 -10.33 21.86
N HIS A 38 7.68 -9.69 21.16
CA HIS A 38 7.42 -8.89 19.96
C HIS A 38 6.78 -9.72 18.85
N ALA A 39 7.32 -10.92 18.56
CA ALA A 39 6.74 -11.81 17.56
C ALA A 39 5.33 -12.28 17.91
N ALA A 40 5.06 -12.53 19.19
CA ALA A 40 3.71 -12.81 19.65
C ALA A 40 2.82 -11.59 19.40
N ALA A 41 3.20 -10.41 19.91
CA ALA A 41 2.43 -9.17 19.82
C ALA A 41 2.15 -8.68 18.39
N THR A 42 3.02 -9.02 17.43
CA THR A 42 2.89 -8.64 16.02
C THR A 42 2.16 -9.69 15.17
N LYS A 43 1.78 -10.84 15.72
CA LYS A 43 1.02 -11.86 14.98
C LYS A 43 -0.38 -11.34 14.64
N PHE A 44 -0.91 -11.70 13.46
CA PHE A 44 -2.28 -11.34 13.09
C PHE A 44 -3.31 -12.21 13.82
N ALA A 45 -3.69 -11.79 15.02
CA ALA A 45 -4.73 -12.45 15.80
C ALA A 45 -5.36 -11.47 16.82
N LYS A 46 -6.45 -11.88 17.47
CA LYS A 46 -7.25 -10.99 18.33
C LYS A 46 -6.68 -10.92 19.74
N THR A 47 -6.64 -9.74 20.32
CA THR A 47 -6.30 -9.56 21.74
C THR A 47 -7.43 -10.12 22.60
N ASP A 48 -7.09 -10.97 23.56
CA ASP A 48 -8.05 -11.51 24.53
C ASP A 48 -8.63 -10.37 25.38
N GLN A 49 -9.96 -10.31 25.45
CA GLN A 49 -10.71 -9.23 26.10
C GLN A 49 -10.64 -9.30 27.63
N ASN A 50 -10.26 -10.44 28.22
CA ASN A 50 -10.28 -10.64 29.67
C ASN A 50 -8.94 -10.36 30.36
N ILE A 51 -7.95 -9.81 29.64
CA ILE A 51 -6.60 -9.66 30.14
C ILE A 51 -6.37 -8.29 30.74
N ASP A 52 -5.79 -8.28 31.95
CA ASP A 52 -5.29 -7.08 32.60
C ASP A 52 -4.08 -6.54 31.82
N LEU A 53 -4.13 -5.28 31.41
CA LEU A 53 -3.11 -4.59 30.59
C LEU A 53 -1.85 -4.24 31.40
N ASP A 54 -1.52 -5.06 32.40
CA ASP A 54 -0.34 -4.91 33.23
C ASP A 54 0.96 -5.00 32.40
N LYS A 55 2.02 -4.35 32.92
CA LYS A 55 3.34 -4.17 32.27
C LYS A 55 4.01 -5.47 31.78
N THR A 56 3.56 -6.65 32.22
CA THR A 56 4.12 -7.96 31.80
C THR A 56 3.58 -8.48 30.48
N ASN A 57 2.43 -7.98 30.02
CA ASN A 57 1.75 -8.51 28.83
C ASN A 57 1.89 -7.60 27.60
N VAL A 58 2.57 -6.46 27.72
CA VAL A 58 2.79 -5.49 26.64
C VAL A 58 4.25 -5.53 26.18
N CYS A 59 4.51 -5.63 24.87
CA CYS A 59 5.89 -5.57 24.39
C CYS A 59 6.49 -4.19 24.69
N PRO A 60 7.65 -4.10 25.35
CA PRO A 60 8.32 -2.82 25.60
C PRO A 60 8.81 -2.15 24.30
N CYS A 61 8.89 -2.92 23.22
CA CYS A 61 9.38 -2.50 21.91
C CYS A 61 8.35 -1.70 21.09
N CYS A 62 7.12 -2.21 21.00
CA CYS A 62 6.08 -1.69 20.11
C CYS A 62 4.81 -1.26 20.85
N GLY A 63 4.75 -1.49 22.17
CA GLY A 63 3.57 -1.17 22.99
C GLY A 63 2.35 -2.04 22.70
N LEU A 64 2.49 -3.13 21.92
CA LEU A 64 1.39 -4.03 21.60
C LEU A 64 1.30 -5.18 22.63
N PRO A 65 0.09 -5.62 22.99
CA PRO A 65 -0.12 -6.77 23.87
C PRO A 65 0.34 -8.08 23.19
N ALA A 66 1.00 -8.95 23.95
CA ALA A 66 1.64 -10.18 23.47
C ALA A 66 0.78 -11.44 23.62
N VAL A 67 -0.42 -11.34 24.18
CA VAL A 67 -1.32 -12.49 24.41
C VAL A 67 -2.48 -12.44 23.41
N ILE A 68 -2.62 -13.48 22.60
CA ILE A 68 -3.45 -13.43 21.41
C ILE A 68 -4.26 -14.72 21.20
N GLU A 69 -5.56 -14.57 21.00
CA GLU A 69 -6.50 -15.62 20.61
C GLU A 69 -6.36 -15.91 19.11
N GLU A 70 -5.94 -17.13 18.76
CA GLU A 70 -5.74 -17.51 17.37
C GLU A 70 -7.04 -17.61 16.59
N ILE A 71 -7.09 -16.95 15.43
CA ILE A 71 -8.25 -17.01 14.56
C ILE A 71 -8.30 -18.39 13.85
N PRO A 72 -9.47 -19.06 13.78
CA PRO A 72 -9.63 -20.27 12.98
C PRO A 72 -9.48 -19.99 11.47
N LEU A 73 -8.99 -20.97 10.69
CA LEU A 73 -8.85 -20.82 9.23
C LEU A 73 -10.20 -20.66 8.51
N CYS A 74 -11.26 -21.28 9.03
CA CYS A 74 -12.62 -21.18 8.48
C CYS A 74 -13.43 -19.99 9.04
N SER A 75 -12.76 -19.01 9.65
CA SER A 75 -13.38 -17.77 10.14
C SER A 75 -14.04 -16.95 9.02
N SER A 76 -15.07 -16.18 9.37
CA SER A 76 -15.68 -15.22 8.44
C SER A 76 -14.75 -14.02 8.20
N ARG A 77 -14.87 -13.41 7.02
CA ARG A 77 -14.08 -12.24 6.60
C ARG A 77 -14.30 -11.03 7.52
N SER A 78 -15.50 -10.91 8.09
CA SER A 78 -15.85 -9.88 9.08
C SER A 78 -14.99 -9.97 10.35
N GLN A 79 -14.48 -11.14 10.71
CA GLN A 79 -13.62 -11.28 11.89
C GLN A 79 -12.24 -10.64 11.69
N PHE A 80 -11.87 -10.24 10.47
CA PHE A 80 -10.61 -9.54 10.19
C PHE A 80 -10.70 -8.02 10.40
N SER A 81 -11.90 -7.48 10.63
CA SER A 81 -12.11 -6.03 10.80
C SER A 81 -11.46 -5.44 12.06
N PHE A 82 -11.03 -6.27 13.02
CA PHE A 82 -10.31 -5.81 14.22
C PHE A 82 -8.99 -5.08 13.92
N ASN A 83 -8.44 -5.24 12.71
CA ASN A 83 -7.26 -4.52 12.23
C ASN A 83 -7.60 -3.42 11.20
N GLY A 84 -8.85 -2.95 11.18
CA GLY A 84 -9.37 -2.05 10.15
C GLY A 84 -10.02 -2.79 8.98
N SER A 85 -10.63 -2.02 8.08
CA SER A 85 -11.45 -2.54 6.98
C SER A 85 -10.64 -3.13 5.83
N GLY A 86 -9.39 -2.68 5.63
CA GLY A 86 -8.59 -2.96 4.44
C GLY A 86 -8.34 -4.46 4.16
N ILE A 87 -8.05 -5.26 5.18
CA ILE A 87 -7.83 -6.71 5.02
C ILE A 87 -9.15 -7.43 4.68
N ALA A 88 -10.22 -7.11 5.41
CA ALA A 88 -11.53 -7.73 5.16
C ALA A 88 -12.00 -7.43 3.73
N LEU A 89 -11.90 -6.17 3.32
CA LEU A 89 -12.25 -5.71 1.97
C LEU A 89 -11.37 -6.32 0.89
N TYR A 90 -10.10 -6.60 1.16
CA TYR A 90 -9.22 -7.32 0.23
C TYR A 90 -9.70 -8.75 -0.02
N PHE A 91 -10.07 -9.50 1.03
CA PHE A 91 -10.64 -10.83 0.84
C PHE A 91 -12.02 -10.79 0.18
N ASP A 92 -12.82 -9.76 0.45
CA ASP A 92 -14.07 -9.53 -0.27
C ASP A 92 -13.83 -9.27 -1.76
N PHE A 93 -12.80 -8.49 -2.09
CA PHE A 93 -12.40 -8.23 -3.48
C PHE A 93 -11.91 -9.49 -4.19
N LEU A 94 -11.15 -10.35 -3.52
CA LEU A 94 -10.77 -11.67 -4.05
C LEU A 94 -12.00 -12.53 -4.38
N VAL A 95 -12.96 -12.61 -3.46
CA VAL A 95 -14.20 -13.38 -3.67
C VAL A 95 -15.01 -12.79 -4.82
N PHE A 96 -15.16 -11.47 -4.86
CA PHE A 96 -15.86 -10.78 -5.94
C PHE A 96 -15.20 -11.01 -7.30
N SER A 97 -13.87 -10.99 -7.36
CA SER A 97 -13.09 -11.32 -8.55
C SER A 97 -13.40 -12.75 -9.04
N GLY A 98 -13.47 -13.71 -8.12
CA GLY A 98 -13.89 -15.08 -8.42
C GLY A 98 -15.33 -15.18 -8.92
N ILE A 99 -16.26 -14.41 -8.35
CA ILE A 99 -17.67 -14.36 -8.77
C ILE A 99 -17.80 -13.81 -10.19
N ILE A 100 -17.08 -12.73 -10.53
CA ILE A 100 -17.08 -12.17 -11.89
C ILE A 100 -16.58 -13.21 -12.90
N VAL A 101 -15.45 -13.86 -12.61
CA VAL A 101 -14.89 -14.90 -13.49
C VAL A 101 -15.84 -16.08 -13.63
N PHE A 102 -16.42 -16.57 -12.53
CA PHE A 102 -17.40 -17.67 -12.55
C PHE A 102 -18.65 -17.32 -13.36
N THR A 103 -19.13 -16.07 -13.25
CA THR A 103 -20.30 -15.60 -14.01
C THR A 103 -20.02 -15.61 -15.50
N TYR A 104 -18.84 -15.15 -15.93
CA TYR A 104 -18.43 -15.26 -17.34
C TYR A 104 -18.30 -16.73 -17.77
N ILE A 105 -17.81 -17.61 -16.88
CA ILE A 105 -17.74 -19.05 -17.16
C ILE A 105 -19.13 -19.63 -17.45
N ALA A 106 -20.10 -19.31 -16.59
CA ALA A 106 -21.46 -19.83 -16.64
C ALA A 106 -22.25 -19.34 -17.87
N ILE A 107 -22.04 -18.08 -18.29
CA ILE A 107 -22.84 -17.47 -19.37
C ILE A 107 -22.22 -17.73 -20.75
N SER A 108 -20.92 -17.48 -20.93
CA SER A 108 -20.29 -17.46 -22.26
C SER A 108 -19.21 -18.53 -22.44
N CYS A 109 -18.34 -18.71 -21.45
CA CYS A 109 -17.15 -19.55 -21.61
C CYS A 109 -17.49 -21.01 -21.91
N GLY A 110 -18.47 -21.60 -21.22
CA GLY A 110 -18.86 -22.99 -21.44
C GLY A 110 -19.30 -23.25 -22.88
N TYR A 111 -20.08 -22.34 -23.46
CA TYR A 111 -20.48 -22.40 -24.86
C TYR A 111 -19.28 -22.25 -25.80
N ASN A 112 -18.40 -21.28 -25.56
CA ASN A 112 -17.23 -21.07 -26.41
C ASN A 112 -16.28 -22.28 -26.42
N ILE A 113 -16.04 -22.91 -25.26
CA ILE A 113 -15.27 -24.15 -25.15
C ILE A 113 -15.92 -25.27 -25.96
N TYR A 114 -17.23 -25.44 -25.83
CA TYR A 114 -17.98 -26.48 -26.54
C TYR A 114 -17.91 -26.30 -28.06
N VAL A 115 -18.10 -25.09 -28.57
CA VAL A 115 -18.03 -24.85 -30.03
C VAL A 115 -16.59 -25.03 -30.53
N ASN A 116 -15.59 -24.52 -29.81
CA ASN A 116 -14.18 -24.69 -30.20
C ASN A 116 -13.75 -26.16 -30.20
N SER A 117 -14.21 -26.97 -29.24
CA SER A 117 -13.83 -28.39 -29.18
C SER A 117 -14.42 -29.22 -30.33
N HIS A 118 -15.52 -28.77 -30.93
CA HIS A 118 -16.19 -29.42 -32.06
C HIS A 118 -15.86 -28.77 -33.42
N GLY A 119 -15.10 -27.69 -33.44
CA GLY A 119 -14.69 -27.05 -34.69
C GLY A 119 -13.60 -27.85 -35.40
N ASN A 120 -13.55 -27.66 -36.72
CA ASN A 120 -12.75 -28.47 -37.64
C ASN A 120 -11.71 -27.65 -38.42
N ARG A 121 -11.52 -26.35 -38.09
CA ARG A 121 -10.60 -25.48 -38.84
C ARG A 121 -9.17 -26.03 -38.84
N CYS A 122 -8.66 -26.48 -37.69
CA CYS A 122 -7.29 -26.98 -37.62
C CYS A 122 -7.14 -28.39 -38.21
N SER A 123 -8.18 -29.22 -38.23
CA SER A 123 -8.15 -30.53 -38.88
C SER A 123 -8.24 -30.45 -40.42
N ASN A 124 -8.90 -29.41 -40.95
CA ASN A 124 -9.12 -29.23 -42.38
C ASN A 124 -7.93 -28.61 -43.12
N ILE A 125 -6.97 -28.03 -42.40
CA ILE A 125 -5.76 -27.44 -42.99
C ILE A 125 -4.78 -28.57 -43.35
N ASN A 126 -4.61 -28.84 -44.65
CA ASN A 126 -3.73 -29.90 -45.15
C ASN A 126 -2.30 -29.82 -44.57
N ASN A 127 -1.82 -30.95 -44.03
CA ASN A 127 -0.54 -31.17 -43.32
C ASN A 127 0.75 -30.96 -44.15
N SER A 128 0.70 -30.34 -45.34
CA SER A 128 1.86 -30.30 -46.25
C SER A 128 2.98 -29.31 -45.87
N LEU A 129 2.80 -28.49 -44.84
CA LEU A 129 3.90 -27.83 -44.13
C LEU A 129 3.72 -28.05 -42.63
N ALA A 130 4.80 -28.41 -41.94
CA ALA A 130 4.85 -28.67 -40.51
C ALA A 130 4.51 -27.43 -39.62
N ASP A 131 4.21 -26.29 -40.26
CA ASP A 131 4.09 -24.94 -39.68
C ASP A 131 2.65 -24.37 -39.70
N LYS A 132 1.62 -25.22 -39.75
CA LYS A 132 0.19 -24.82 -39.71
C LYS A 132 -0.55 -25.38 -38.49
N CYS A 133 -1.71 -24.80 -38.16
CA CYS A 133 -2.48 -25.11 -36.95
C CYS A 133 -2.67 -26.62 -36.75
N LYS A 134 -2.21 -27.15 -35.61
CA LYS A 134 -2.45 -28.53 -35.18
C LYS A 134 -3.54 -28.58 -34.11
N THR A 135 -4.33 -29.66 -34.12
CA THR A 135 -5.36 -29.96 -33.11
C THR A 135 -4.72 -30.49 -31.82
N ASP A 136 -3.84 -29.71 -31.22
CA ASP A 136 -3.23 -29.98 -29.92
C ASP A 136 -4.03 -29.26 -28.82
N PHE A 137 -3.79 -29.59 -27.55
CA PHE A 137 -4.46 -28.99 -26.38
C PHE A 137 -4.53 -27.45 -26.42
N PHE A 138 -3.47 -26.80 -26.93
CA PHE A 138 -3.35 -25.35 -27.04
C PHE A 138 -4.33 -24.70 -28.03
N ASN A 139 -4.69 -25.41 -29.10
CA ASN A 139 -5.55 -24.90 -30.17
C ASN A 139 -6.96 -25.51 -30.13
N GLN A 140 -7.12 -26.73 -29.62
CA GLN A 140 -8.41 -27.44 -29.60
C GLN A 140 -9.51 -26.64 -28.89
N PHE A 141 -9.17 -25.93 -27.82
CA PHE A 141 -10.12 -25.13 -27.03
C PHE A 141 -10.08 -23.63 -27.35
N SER A 142 -9.23 -23.20 -28.28
CA SER A 142 -9.10 -21.79 -28.66
C SER A 142 -10.08 -21.43 -29.78
N LEU A 143 -10.34 -20.13 -29.92
CA LEU A 143 -11.18 -19.57 -30.99
C LEU A 143 -10.68 -19.96 -32.40
N THR A 144 -9.42 -20.34 -32.51
CA THR A 144 -8.80 -20.82 -33.74
C THR A 144 -9.44 -22.10 -34.26
N ASN A 145 -9.80 -23.06 -33.41
CA ASN A 145 -10.39 -24.32 -33.85
C ASN A 145 -11.91 -24.22 -34.01
N ASP A 146 -12.39 -23.20 -34.72
CA ASP A 146 -13.82 -22.92 -34.89
C ASP A 146 -14.36 -23.43 -36.25
N HIS A 147 -15.63 -23.16 -36.57
CA HIS A 147 -16.28 -23.45 -37.85
C HIS A 147 -16.12 -22.33 -38.91
N GLU A 148 -15.05 -21.52 -38.84
CA GLU A 148 -14.67 -20.43 -39.77
C GLU A 148 -15.63 -19.24 -39.90
N GLN A 149 -16.92 -19.39 -39.60
CA GLN A 149 -17.90 -18.30 -39.61
C GLN A 149 -18.13 -17.70 -38.22
N LEU A 150 -18.34 -16.38 -38.17
CA LEU A 150 -18.71 -15.70 -36.94
C LEU A 150 -20.06 -16.20 -36.43
N ASN A 151 -20.05 -16.82 -35.26
CA ASN A 151 -21.25 -17.33 -34.60
C ASN A 151 -21.90 -16.24 -33.76
N GLU A 152 -23.07 -15.76 -34.20
CA GLU A 152 -23.85 -14.71 -33.52
C GLU A 152 -24.13 -15.04 -32.05
N THR A 153 -24.31 -16.32 -31.72
CA THR A 153 -24.57 -16.78 -30.34
C THR A 153 -23.42 -16.39 -29.41
N ARG A 154 -22.17 -16.46 -29.87
CA ARG A 154 -21.01 -16.06 -29.05
C ARG A 154 -21.05 -14.58 -28.71
N SER A 155 -21.29 -13.72 -29.70
CA SER A 155 -21.35 -12.28 -29.51
C SER A 155 -22.53 -11.88 -28.62
N ILE A 156 -23.67 -12.58 -28.72
CA ILE A 156 -24.83 -12.39 -27.84
C ILE A 156 -24.47 -12.78 -26.39
N LEU A 157 -23.87 -13.95 -26.15
CA LEU A 157 -23.50 -14.40 -24.81
C LEU A 157 -22.41 -13.53 -24.17
N ASN A 158 -21.46 -13.04 -24.96
CA ASN A 158 -20.45 -12.07 -24.50
C ASN A 158 -21.11 -10.75 -24.08
N PHE A 159 -22.05 -10.24 -24.88
CA PHE A 159 -22.81 -9.04 -24.55
C PHE A 159 -23.66 -9.21 -23.28
N ILE A 160 -24.36 -10.34 -23.14
CA ILE A 160 -25.12 -10.66 -21.91
C ILE A 160 -24.18 -10.72 -20.71
N SER A 161 -23.03 -11.40 -20.83
CA SER A 161 -22.03 -11.47 -19.77
C SER A 161 -21.55 -10.08 -19.36
N PHE A 162 -21.27 -9.20 -20.32
CA PHE A 162 -20.88 -7.81 -20.06
C PHE A 162 -21.94 -7.08 -19.25
N VAL A 163 -23.21 -7.12 -19.68
CA VAL A 163 -24.32 -6.45 -18.97
C VAL A 163 -24.48 -6.99 -17.55
N VAL A 164 -24.44 -8.32 -17.36
CA VAL A 164 -24.54 -8.92 -16.03
C VAL A 164 -23.37 -8.51 -15.13
N ILE A 165 -22.14 -8.50 -15.64
CA ILE A 165 -20.98 -8.08 -14.86
C ILE A 165 -21.10 -6.59 -14.49
N VAL A 166 -21.55 -5.71 -15.40
CA VAL A 166 -21.82 -4.30 -15.08
C VAL A 166 -22.83 -4.16 -13.94
N PHE A 167 -23.92 -4.93 -13.93
CA PHE A 167 -24.85 -4.90 -12.79
C PHE A 167 -24.21 -5.40 -11.50
N MET A 168 -23.43 -6.49 -11.55
CA MET A 168 -22.73 -7.01 -10.37
C MET A 168 -21.74 -5.99 -9.79
N THR A 169 -21.04 -5.21 -10.61
CA THR A 169 -20.09 -4.19 -10.13
C THR A 169 -20.80 -3.03 -9.43
N LEU A 170 -21.99 -2.64 -9.91
CA LEU A 170 -22.84 -1.65 -9.21
C LEU A 170 -23.28 -2.15 -7.83
N PHE A 171 -23.72 -3.41 -7.71
CA PHE A 171 -24.08 -4.00 -6.42
C PHE A 171 -22.88 -4.13 -5.48
N TYR A 172 -21.72 -4.54 -6.02
CA TYR A 172 -20.50 -4.69 -5.23
C TYR A 172 -19.98 -3.35 -4.69
N ARG A 173 -20.06 -2.28 -5.48
CA ARG A 173 -19.70 -0.93 -5.03
C ARG A 173 -20.57 -0.49 -3.84
N ARG A 174 -21.88 -0.76 -3.89
CA ARG A 174 -22.79 -0.50 -2.75
C ARG A 174 -22.43 -1.34 -1.53
N HIS A 175 -22.01 -2.58 -1.73
CA HIS A 175 -21.58 -3.46 -0.66
C HIS A 175 -20.31 -2.96 0.05
N ILE A 176 -19.29 -2.52 -0.70
CA ILE A 176 -18.07 -1.94 -0.12
C ILE A 176 -18.40 -0.67 0.66
N ASN A 177 -19.16 0.25 0.07
CA ASN A 177 -19.52 1.51 0.73
C ASN A 177 -20.26 1.25 2.04
N LYS A 178 -21.14 0.23 2.08
CA LYS A 178 -21.83 -0.16 3.31
C LYS A 178 -20.85 -0.66 4.39
N ILE A 179 -19.88 -1.51 4.01
CA ILE A 179 -18.87 -2.01 4.95
C ILE A 179 -17.98 -0.87 5.45
N ALA A 180 -17.62 0.08 4.58
CA ALA A 180 -16.86 1.26 4.96
C ALA A 180 -17.63 2.09 6.01
N MET A 181 -18.90 2.41 5.74
CA MET A 181 -19.75 3.14 6.68
C MET A 181 -19.93 2.42 8.02
N GLU A 182 -20.20 1.10 8.02
CA GLU A 182 -20.35 0.32 9.25
C GLU A 182 -19.09 0.33 10.12
N LEU A 183 -17.91 0.50 9.52
CA LEU A 183 -16.64 0.54 10.23
C LEU A 183 -16.26 1.94 10.69
N ASP A 184 -16.56 2.97 9.90
CA ASP A 184 -16.42 4.37 10.30
C ASP A 184 -17.34 4.68 11.49
N ASP A 185 -18.60 4.22 11.47
CA ASP A 185 -19.55 4.38 12.58
C ASP A 185 -19.09 3.66 13.87
N ALA A 186 -18.28 2.62 13.75
CA ALA A 186 -17.82 1.81 14.89
C ALA A 186 -16.64 2.43 15.65
N ALA A 187 -15.91 3.38 15.05
CA ALA A 187 -14.72 3.97 15.64
C ALA A 187 -14.66 5.48 15.39
N ILE A 188 -14.82 6.26 16.46
CA ILE A 188 -14.63 7.72 16.40
C ILE A 188 -13.14 8.02 16.42
N LEU A 189 -12.61 8.62 15.36
CA LEU A 189 -11.19 8.86 15.14
C LEU A 189 -10.84 10.35 15.20
N ALA A 190 -9.56 10.64 15.43
CA ALA A 190 -9.06 12.02 15.41
C ALA A 190 -9.18 12.68 14.02
N SER A 191 -9.20 11.87 12.94
CA SER A 191 -9.37 12.31 11.55
C SER A 191 -10.74 12.90 11.27
N ASP A 192 -11.79 12.44 11.94
CA ASP A 192 -13.18 12.86 11.68
C ASP A 192 -13.39 14.34 11.98
N PHE A 193 -12.70 14.82 13.01
CA PHE A 193 -12.72 16.21 13.44
C PHE A 193 -11.68 17.09 12.74
N SER A 194 -10.83 16.51 11.88
CA SER A 194 -9.61 17.15 11.42
C SER A 194 -9.59 17.41 9.91
N ILE A 195 -9.00 18.54 9.52
CA ILE A 195 -8.73 18.90 8.13
C ILE A 195 -7.22 18.94 7.88
N PHE A 196 -6.83 18.62 6.65
CA PHE A 196 -5.46 18.67 6.17
C PHE A 196 -5.32 19.81 5.16
N VAL A 197 -4.47 20.79 5.48
CA VAL A 197 -4.28 22.01 4.70
C VAL A 197 -2.89 22.01 4.07
N GLU A 198 -2.85 22.11 2.74
CA GLU A 198 -1.63 22.17 1.93
C GLU A 198 -1.42 23.55 1.31
N ASN A 199 -0.16 23.86 0.98
CA ASN A 199 0.27 25.06 0.25
C ASN A 199 0.16 26.39 1.04
N ILE A 200 0.36 26.33 2.36
CA ILE A 200 0.47 27.52 3.22
C ILE A 200 1.86 28.16 3.00
N PRO A 201 1.96 29.51 2.90
CA PRO A 201 3.25 30.20 2.84
C PRO A 201 4.17 29.82 4.01
N ARG A 202 5.46 29.59 3.74
CA ARG A 202 6.42 29.15 4.75
C ARG A 202 6.72 30.21 5.81
N GLU A 203 6.44 31.48 5.55
CA GLU A 203 6.57 32.57 6.53
C GLU A 203 5.30 32.79 7.38
N ALA A 204 4.27 31.96 7.22
CA ALA A 204 3.04 32.06 8.02
C ALA A 204 3.32 31.72 9.49
N LYS A 205 2.76 32.52 10.40
CA LYS A 205 2.87 32.30 11.85
C LYS A 205 1.68 31.49 12.35
N GLU A 206 1.88 30.71 13.41
CA GLU A 206 0.83 29.86 13.99
C GLU A 206 -0.44 30.64 14.35
N ILE A 207 -0.28 31.81 14.97
CA ILE A 207 -1.38 32.68 15.42
C ILE A 207 -2.26 33.10 14.24
N GLU A 208 -1.64 33.46 13.13
CA GLU A 208 -2.37 33.92 11.94
C GLU A 208 -3.14 32.79 11.26
N ILE A 209 -2.56 31.58 11.23
CA ILE A 209 -3.25 30.38 10.73
C ILE A 209 -4.49 30.12 11.59
N GLN A 210 -4.35 30.21 12.92
CA GLN A 210 -5.48 30.03 13.84
C GLN A 210 -6.55 31.10 13.66
N GLU A 211 -6.18 32.37 13.53
CA GLU A 211 -7.13 33.46 13.30
C GLU A 211 -7.92 33.25 12.01
N TYR A 212 -7.25 32.85 10.92
CA TYR A 212 -7.91 32.59 9.64
C TYR A 212 -8.87 31.40 9.71
N PHE A 213 -8.43 30.27 10.26
CA PHE A 213 -9.24 29.04 10.35
C PHE A 213 -10.26 29.02 11.50
N SER A 214 -10.31 30.09 12.29
CA SER A 214 -11.36 30.34 13.29
C SER A 214 -12.47 31.25 12.75
N GLN A 215 -12.37 31.73 11.51
CA GLN A 215 -13.40 32.55 10.87
C GLN A 215 -14.66 31.73 10.55
N GLN A 216 -15.75 32.42 10.23
CA GLN A 216 -16.98 31.77 9.83
C GLN A 216 -16.85 31.22 8.41
N PHE A 217 -17.08 29.91 8.24
CA PHE A 217 -17.13 29.27 6.93
C PHE A 217 -18.58 28.92 6.60
N GLN A 218 -19.06 29.38 5.43
CA GLN A 218 -20.47 29.35 5.05
C GLN A 218 -21.35 30.08 6.08
N THR A 219 -22.20 29.35 6.82
CA THR A 219 -23.16 29.88 7.81
C THR A 219 -22.90 29.39 9.23
N GLU A 220 -21.85 28.59 9.46
CA GLU A 220 -21.59 27.95 10.74
C GLU A 220 -20.31 28.50 11.37
N LYS A 221 -20.38 28.87 12.65
CA LYS A 221 -19.20 29.26 13.42
C LYS A 221 -18.42 27.99 13.78
N VAL A 222 -17.20 27.88 13.27
CA VAL A 222 -16.34 26.74 13.56
C VAL A 222 -15.68 26.89 14.93
N GLU A 223 -15.57 25.80 15.67
CA GLU A 223 -14.92 25.77 16.96
C GLU A 223 -13.52 25.16 16.83
N PHE A 224 -12.52 26.02 16.62
CA PHE A 224 -11.12 25.62 16.59
C PHE A 224 -10.70 24.95 17.90
N ARG A 225 -9.98 23.82 17.83
CA ARG A 225 -9.45 23.11 19.01
C ARG A 225 -7.95 22.94 18.98
N LYS A 226 -7.40 22.54 17.84
CA LYS A 226 -6.01 22.11 17.77
C LYS A 226 -5.36 22.46 16.44
N LEU A 227 -4.13 22.94 16.50
CA LEU A 227 -3.23 23.10 15.36
C LEU A 227 -2.08 22.12 15.51
N CYS A 228 -1.86 21.25 14.52
CA CYS A 228 -0.65 20.45 14.40
C CYS A 228 0.12 20.91 13.16
N ILE A 229 1.38 21.31 13.37
CA ILE A 229 2.24 21.87 12.31
C ILE A 229 3.20 20.80 11.82
N ALA A 230 3.29 20.64 10.50
CA ALA A 230 4.28 19.76 9.90
C ALA A 230 5.60 20.50 9.62
N TYR A 231 6.70 19.83 9.95
CA TYR A 231 8.05 20.37 9.78
C TYR A 231 8.84 19.64 8.70
N GLU A 232 9.83 20.32 8.14
CA GLU A 232 10.81 19.72 7.22
C GLU A 232 11.82 18.88 8.01
N ILE A 233 11.59 17.57 8.10
CA ILE A 233 12.41 16.62 8.89
C ILE A 233 13.25 15.65 8.04
N GLN A 234 13.39 15.90 6.74
CA GLN A 234 14.03 14.95 5.82
C GLN A 234 15.47 14.63 6.21
N ASP A 235 16.24 15.62 6.63
CA ASP A 235 17.66 15.42 6.95
C ASP A 235 17.84 14.64 8.25
N TYR A 236 16.97 14.87 9.24
CA TYR A 236 16.89 14.06 10.46
C TYR A 236 16.60 12.59 10.14
N ILE A 237 15.58 12.33 9.31
CA ILE A 237 15.22 10.96 8.90
C ILE A 237 16.37 10.29 8.13
N LYS A 238 17.04 11.00 7.23
CA LYS A 238 18.20 10.48 6.48
C LYS A 238 19.33 10.08 7.42
N LEU A 239 19.69 10.94 8.38
CA LEU A 239 20.73 10.65 9.37
C LEU A 239 20.37 9.44 10.24
N ASN A 240 19.14 9.36 10.74
CA ASN A 240 18.69 8.21 11.53
C ASN A 240 18.71 6.91 10.72
N THR A 241 18.28 6.95 9.45
CA THR A 241 18.36 5.79 8.55
C THR A 241 19.81 5.37 8.30
N GLN A 242 20.73 6.33 8.14
CA GLN A 242 22.16 6.04 8.01
C GLN A 242 22.73 5.40 9.28
N LYS A 243 22.34 5.86 10.47
CA LYS A 243 22.71 5.24 11.76
C LYS A 243 22.29 3.77 11.80
N GLN A 244 21.03 3.47 11.48
CA GLN A 244 20.52 2.10 11.46
C GLN A 244 21.26 1.20 10.46
N LEU A 245 21.56 1.71 9.26
CA LEU A 245 22.33 0.96 8.26
C LEU A 245 23.76 0.66 8.74
N LYS A 246 24.45 1.65 9.32
CA LYS A 246 25.81 1.47 9.85
C LYS A 246 25.85 0.50 11.03
N GLU A 247 24.85 0.53 11.90
CA GLU A 247 24.69 -0.43 13.01
C GLU A 247 24.53 -1.87 12.50
N SER A 248 23.77 -2.08 11.42
CA SER A 248 23.64 -3.40 10.81
C SER A 248 24.92 -3.86 10.10
N VAL A 249 25.66 -2.95 9.47
CA VAL A 249 27.00 -3.25 8.94
C VAL A 249 27.96 -3.63 10.08
N LEU A 250 27.92 -2.90 11.20
CA LEU A 250 28.70 -3.21 12.39
C LEU A 250 28.37 -4.61 12.95
N THR A 251 27.09 -5.02 12.94
CA THR A 251 26.69 -6.40 13.29
C THR A 251 27.43 -7.42 12.44
N LYS A 252 27.44 -7.26 11.11
CA LYS A 252 28.12 -8.20 10.21
C LYS A 252 29.63 -8.25 10.44
N VAL A 253 30.26 -7.11 10.73
CA VAL A 253 31.70 -7.06 11.07
C VAL A 253 31.99 -7.85 12.35
N LEU A 254 31.18 -7.66 13.39
CA LEU A 254 31.33 -8.40 14.66
C LEU A 254 31.11 -9.91 14.47
N GLU A 255 30.23 -10.31 13.55
CA GLU A 255 30.05 -11.73 13.20
C GLU A 255 31.28 -12.31 12.49
N PHE A 256 31.86 -11.60 11.52
CA PHE A 256 33.08 -12.05 10.85
C PHE A 256 34.25 -12.20 11.84
N GLU A 257 34.41 -11.25 12.76
CA GLU A 257 35.40 -11.33 13.85
C GLU A 257 35.16 -12.56 14.74
N ALA A 258 33.90 -12.83 15.12
CA ALA A 258 33.55 -13.98 15.94
C ALA A 258 33.75 -15.33 15.23
N GLU A 259 33.52 -15.38 13.91
CA GLU A 259 33.72 -16.57 13.07
C GLU A 259 35.17 -16.76 12.60
N GLY A 260 36.09 -15.85 12.96
CA GLY A 260 37.50 -15.88 12.54
C GLY A 260 37.71 -15.67 11.04
N LYS A 261 36.71 -15.12 10.33
CA LYS A 261 36.76 -14.87 8.88
C LYS A 261 37.40 -13.53 8.59
N SER A 262 38.10 -13.42 7.46
CA SER A 262 38.63 -12.15 7.00
C SER A 262 37.48 -11.21 6.61
N ILE A 263 37.56 -9.96 7.08
CA ILE A 263 36.59 -8.91 6.73
C ILE A 263 36.81 -8.56 5.25
N PRO A 264 35.76 -8.59 4.41
CA PRO A 264 35.86 -8.16 3.02
C PRO A 264 36.39 -6.72 2.90
N LYS A 265 37.30 -6.46 1.95
CA LYS A 265 37.90 -5.12 1.74
C LYS A 265 36.88 -4.01 1.44
N SER A 266 35.65 -4.37 1.03
CA SER A 266 34.56 -3.43 0.77
C SER A 266 33.91 -2.88 2.05
N ILE A 267 34.15 -3.51 3.21
CA ILE A 267 33.53 -3.11 4.47
C ILE A 267 34.52 -2.25 5.27
N PRO A 268 34.11 -1.07 5.76
CA PRO A 268 34.97 -0.22 6.57
C PRO A 268 35.37 -0.91 7.89
N PRO A 269 36.56 -0.60 8.43
CA PRO A 269 37.02 -1.18 9.68
C PRO A 269 36.12 -0.78 10.85
N LYS A 270 36.03 -1.67 11.85
CA LYS A 270 35.19 -1.52 13.05
C LYS A 270 35.39 -0.19 13.78
N THR A 271 36.64 0.27 13.91
CA THR A 271 36.98 1.53 14.59
C THR A 271 36.39 2.73 13.85
N GLN A 272 36.51 2.75 12.52
CA GLN A 272 35.91 3.81 11.70
C GLN A 272 34.39 3.79 11.79
N LEU A 273 33.76 2.61 11.70
CA LEU A 273 32.31 2.48 11.82
C LEU A 273 31.77 3.03 13.15
N LYS A 274 32.42 2.68 14.27
CA LYS A 274 32.04 3.19 15.59
C LYS A 274 32.14 4.71 15.68
N LEU A 275 33.26 5.29 15.22
CA LEU A 275 33.44 6.74 15.21
C LEU A 275 32.38 7.45 14.35
N GLU A 276 32.02 6.86 13.22
CA GLU A 276 30.97 7.40 12.35
C GLU A 276 29.58 7.30 12.98
N ILE A 277 29.27 6.21 13.69
CA ILE A 277 28.01 6.04 14.43
C ILE A 277 27.93 7.06 15.57
N ASP A 278 29.00 7.21 16.36
CA ASP A 278 29.07 8.15 17.47
C ASP A 278 28.97 9.61 17.00
N LYS A 279 29.48 9.91 15.80
CA LYS A 279 29.30 11.23 15.19
C LYS A 279 27.85 11.46 14.80
N ILE A 280 27.22 10.50 14.11
CA ILE A 280 25.81 10.62 13.71
C ILE A 280 24.89 10.69 14.93
N SER A 281 25.18 9.97 16.01
CA SER A 281 24.37 10.09 17.24
C SER A 281 24.46 11.49 17.82
N LYS A 282 25.66 12.09 17.92
CA LYS A 282 25.81 13.48 18.37
C LYS A 282 25.10 14.47 17.46
N ASP A 283 25.21 14.31 16.14
CA ASP A 283 24.54 15.18 15.18
C ASP A 283 22.99 15.08 15.34
N LEU A 284 22.45 13.89 15.65
CA LEU A 284 21.02 13.71 15.93
C LEU A 284 20.61 14.36 17.27
N ASP A 285 21.40 14.16 18.32
CA ASP A 285 21.18 14.77 19.63
C ASP A 285 21.18 16.31 19.53
N ASP A 286 22.14 16.89 18.78
CA ASP A 286 22.23 18.33 18.52
C ASP A 286 21.00 18.87 17.76
N MET A 287 20.42 18.07 16.87
CA MET A 287 19.19 18.41 16.15
C MET A 287 17.96 18.39 17.08
N GLU A 288 17.92 17.46 18.02
CA GLU A 288 16.85 17.33 19.01
C GLU A 288 16.94 18.42 20.09
N ASP A 289 18.13 18.87 20.46
CA ASP A 289 18.32 19.96 21.39
C ASP A 289 17.97 21.33 20.77
N ASN A 290 18.23 21.50 19.47
CA ASN A 290 18.00 22.75 18.73
C ASN A 290 16.76 22.72 17.80
N ARG A 291 15.72 21.97 18.19
CA ARG A 291 14.48 21.74 17.40
C ARG A 291 13.91 23.02 16.76
N ALA A 292 13.79 24.10 17.53
CA ALA A 292 13.11 25.33 17.10
C ALA A 292 13.82 26.09 15.96
N ASN A 293 15.15 25.96 15.84
CA ASN A 293 15.92 26.66 14.82
C ASN A 293 16.15 25.80 13.57
N ILE A 294 16.19 24.47 13.76
CA ILE A 294 16.55 23.53 12.70
C ILE A 294 15.32 23.12 11.89
N PHE A 295 14.21 22.81 12.56
CA PHE A 295 13.00 22.32 11.89
C PHE A 295 12.13 23.48 11.40
N LYS A 296 12.11 23.68 10.08
CA LYS A 296 11.32 24.73 9.42
C LYS A 296 9.91 24.26 9.13
N PHE A 297 8.96 25.20 9.07
CA PHE A 297 7.59 24.93 8.67
C PHE A 297 7.53 24.44 7.21
N SER A 298 6.85 23.31 6.99
CA SER A 298 6.73 22.67 5.66
C SER A 298 5.73 23.35 4.72
N GLY A 299 4.83 24.20 5.25
CA GLY A 299 3.68 24.73 4.50
C GLY A 299 2.42 23.84 4.58
N ILE A 300 2.42 22.87 5.50
CA ILE A 300 1.29 21.94 5.73
C ILE A 300 0.92 21.96 7.21
N CYS A 301 -0.37 22.04 7.50
CA CYS A 301 -0.89 21.87 8.86
C CYS A 301 -2.15 20.99 8.90
N ILE A 302 -2.38 20.41 10.08
CA ILE A 302 -3.58 19.64 10.39
C ILE A 302 -4.33 20.40 11.48
N ILE A 303 -5.61 20.66 11.24
CA ILE A 303 -6.45 21.46 12.13
C ILE A 303 -7.61 20.60 12.60
N SER A 304 -7.82 20.51 13.92
CA SER A 304 -8.95 19.81 14.51
C SER A 304 -9.99 20.79 15.04
N TYR A 305 -11.26 20.51 14.72
CA TYR A 305 -12.44 21.22 15.18
C TYR A 305 -13.18 20.44 16.26
N ASN A 306 -14.21 21.03 16.85
CA ASN A 306 -14.99 20.35 17.90
C ASN A 306 -15.99 19.33 17.35
N TYR A 307 -16.49 19.50 16.12
CA TYR A 307 -17.45 18.58 15.51
C TYR A 307 -17.02 18.22 14.08
N GLU A 308 -17.27 16.98 13.67
CA GLU A 308 -17.00 16.49 12.31
C GLU A 308 -17.68 17.34 11.24
N ARG A 309 -18.95 17.70 11.45
CA ARG A 309 -19.71 18.59 10.56
C ARG A 309 -18.98 19.92 10.30
N GLN A 310 -18.28 20.47 11.30
CA GLN A 310 -17.53 21.72 11.14
C GLN A 310 -16.32 21.51 10.22
N ALA A 311 -15.57 20.42 10.41
CA ALA A 311 -14.45 20.06 9.53
C ALA A 311 -14.93 19.87 8.07
N ASP A 312 -16.03 19.14 7.88
CA ASP A 312 -16.62 18.90 6.56
C ASP A 312 -17.10 20.19 5.88
N ASN A 313 -17.67 21.12 6.63
CA ASN A 313 -18.10 22.43 6.12
C ASN A 313 -16.90 23.26 5.64
N VAL A 314 -15.79 23.25 6.36
CA VAL A 314 -14.56 23.90 5.92
C VAL A 314 -14.09 23.24 4.62
N CYS A 315 -13.98 21.91 4.57
CA CYS A 315 -13.61 21.20 3.33
C CYS A 315 -14.54 21.54 2.15
N LYS A 316 -15.86 21.60 2.37
CA LYS A 316 -16.86 21.98 1.35
C LYS A 316 -16.66 23.41 0.83
N THR A 317 -16.24 24.34 1.68
CA THR A 317 -15.97 25.74 1.31
C THR A 317 -14.78 25.86 0.37
N PHE A 318 -13.77 25.02 0.55
CA PHE A 318 -12.56 24.98 -0.28
C PHE A 318 -12.61 23.90 -1.38
N LYS A 319 -13.78 23.29 -1.66
CA LYS A 319 -13.93 22.28 -2.72
C LYS A 319 -13.65 22.93 -4.09
N ALA A 320 -12.45 22.66 -4.60
CA ALA A 320 -12.05 23.02 -5.94
C ALA A 320 -11.24 21.88 -6.53
N THR A 321 -11.54 21.50 -7.77
CA THR A 321 -10.71 20.49 -8.44
C THR A 321 -9.34 21.08 -8.77
N ARG A 322 -8.29 20.24 -8.74
CA ARG A 322 -6.93 20.66 -9.11
C ARG A 322 -6.88 21.29 -10.52
N PHE A 323 -7.76 20.85 -11.41
CA PHE A 323 -7.91 21.38 -12.76
C PHE A 323 -8.56 22.78 -12.78
N GLN A 324 -9.62 23.02 -12.00
CA GLN A 324 -10.23 24.36 -11.86
C GLN A 324 -9.26 25.37 -11.26
N ILE A 325 -8.44 24.96 -10.28
CA ILE A 325 -7.40 25.83 -9.70
C ILE A 325 -6.30 26.14 -10.73
N LEU A 326 -5.95 25.17 -11.57
CA LEU A 326 -4.97 25.37 -12.64
C LEU A 326 -5.53 26.29 -13.75
N LEU A 327 -6.82 26.19 -14.07
CA LEU A 327 -7.50 27.11 -14.98
C LEU A 327 -7.58 28.53 -14.42
N ASP A 328 -7.84 28.71 -13.12
CA ASP A 328 -7.80 30.01 -12.44
C ASP A 328 -6.37 30.61 -12.43
N GLN A 329 -5.35 29.79 -12.17
CA GLN A 329 -3.95 30.22 -12.27
C GLN A 329 -3.51 30.63 -13.68
N LEU A 330 -4.12 30.04 -14.71
CA LEU A 330 -3.89 30.37 -16.12
C LEU A 330 -4.84 31.48 -16.62
N GLY A 331 -5.72 32.01 -15.76
CA GLY A 331 -6.64 33.11 -16.08
C GLY A 331 -7.87 32.74 -16.90
N PHE A 332 -8.19 31.44 -17.02
CA PHE A 332 -9.32 30.94 -17.81
C PHE A 332 -10.65 30.87 -17.02
N GLU A 333 -10.62 30.80 -15.70
CA GLU A 333 -11.81 30.85 -14.84
C GLU A 333 -11.61 31.84 -13.69
N GLN A 334 -12.54 32.80 -13.48
CA GLN A 334 -12.53 33.70 -12.31
C GLN A 334 -13.41 33.14 -11.19
N ASN A 335 -13.08 31.96 -10.69
CA ASN A 335 -13.75 31.44 -9.50
C ASN A 335 -13.13 32.14 -8.26
N GLN A 336 -13.96 32.70 -7.38
CA GLN A 336 -13.53 33.34 -6.12
C GLN A 336 -13.10 32.26 -5.10
N PHE A 337 -12.00 31.56 -5.37
CA PHE A 337 -11.41 30.66 -4.40
C PHE A 337 -10.88 31.47 -3.21
N GLN A 338 -11.21 31.05 -1.98
CA GLN A 338 -10.67 31.69 -0.79
C GLN A 338 -9.15 31.49 -0.75
N LYS A 339 -8.41 32.61 -0.70
CA LYS A 339 -6.95 32.63 -0.65
C LYS A 339 -6.49 32.93 0.78
N PHE A 340 -5.34 32.39 1.15
CA PHE A 340 -4.63 32.77 2.37
C PHE A 340 -3.34 33.48 1.97
N ARG A 341 -3.17 34.75 2.40
CA ARG A 341 -2.01 35.60 1.99
C ARG A 341 -1.72 35.56 0.48
N ASN A 342 -2.75 35.56 -0.37
CA ASN A 342 -2.68 35.43 -1.84
C ASN A 342 -2.29 34.04 -2.40
N ASN A 343 -2.03 33.03 -1.57
CA ASN A 343 -1.85 31.65 -2.01
C ASN A 343 -3.19 30.90 -2.08
N ASN A 344 -3.35 30.10 -3.12
CA ASN A 344 -4.42 29.13 -3.23
C ASN A 344 -4.08 27.95 -2.32
N ILE A 345 -4.83 27.79 -1.23
CA ILE A 345 -4.67 26.68 -0.28
C ILE A 345 -5.55 25.50 -0.70
N PHE A 346 -5.09 24.29 -0.40
CA PHE A 346 -5.85 23.07 -0.66
C PHE A 346 -6.26 22.46 0.68
N VAL A 347 -7.57 22.33 0.90
CA VAL A 347 -8.12 21.76 2.13
C VAL A 347 -8.85 20.46 1.79
N LYS A 348 -8.48 19.39 2.48
CA LYS A 348 -9.12 18.06 2.39
C LYS A 348 -9.37 17.49 3.79
N LYS A 349 -10.25 16.50 3.92
CA LYS A 349 -10.43 15.78 5.20
C LYS A 349 -9.10 15.15 5.60
N ALA A 350 -8.76 15.20 6.89
CA ALA A 350 -7.47 14.71 7.33
C ALA A 350 -7.39 13.17 7.23
N PRO A 351 -6.28 12.62 6.75
CA PRO A 351 -6.04 11.18 6.83
C PRO A 351 -5.83 10.78 8.29
N GLU A 352 -5.95 9.50 8.61
CA GLU A 352 -5.64 9.00 9.95
C GLU A 352 -4.20 9.40 10.39
N PRO A 353 -3.95 9.67 11.69
CA PRO A 353 -2.62 10.06 12.17
C PRO A 353 -1.50 9.07 11.80
N GLY A 354 -1.80 7.77 11.81
CA GLY A 354 -0.88 6.70 11.40
C GLY A 354 -0.64 6.60 9.89
N ASP A 355 -1.49 7.22 9.07
CA ASP A 355 -1.37 7.22 7.61
C ASP A 355 -0.45 8.36 7.10
N VAL A 356 -0.23 9.40 7.90
CA VAL A 356 0.61 10.54 7.53
C VAL A 356 2.10 10.16 7.48
N ILE A 357 2.75 10.38 6.33
CA ILE A 357 4.20 10.22 6.15
C ILE A 357 4.88 11.57 6.38
N TRP A 358 5.19 11.87 7.65
CA TRP A 358 5.78 13.15 8.07
C TRP A 358 7.04 13.55 7.29
N GLY A 359 7.90 12.58 6.94
CA GLY A 359 9.11 12.85 6.16
C GLY A 359 8.89 13.40 4.75
N ASN A 360 7.69 13.23 4.19
CA ASN A 360 7.36 13.66 2.84
C ASN A 360 6.63 15.02 2.80
N LEU A 361 6.21 15.56 3.95
CA LEU A 361 5.41 16.79 4.02
C LEU A 361 6.19 18.06 3.62
N GLY A 362 7.52 18.03 3.58
CA GLY A 362 8.37 19.17 3.19
C GLY A 362 8.39 19.51 1.69
N ILE A 363 7.69 18.74 0.85
CA ILE A 363 7.82 18.80 -0.61
C ILE A 363 6.68 19.59 -1.21
N THR A 364 7.00 20.45 -2.17
CA THR A 364 5.98 21.23 -2.87
C THR A 364 5.18 20.37 -3.86
N ILE A 365 3.91 20.72 -4.08
CA ILE A 365 3.02 20.01 -5.02
C ILE A 365 3.61 19.96 -6.45
N LYS A 366 4.24 21.05 -6.89
CA LYS A 366 4.91 21.12 -8.21
C LYS A 366 6.05 20.12 -8.33
N GLU A 367 6.87 20.03 -7.29
CA GLU A 367 7.97 19.08 -7.23
C GLU A 367 7.47 17.64 -7.19
N GLN A 368 6.42 17.36 -6.41
CA GLN A 368 5.77 16.06 -6.36
C GLN A 368 5.22 15.64 -7.74
N TYR A 369 4.56 16.54 -8.46
CA TYR A 369 4.07 16.28 -9.81
C TYR A 369 5.19 16.01 -10.81
N LYS A 370 6.28 16.79 -10.77
CA LYS A 370 7.48 16.55 -11.57
C LYS A 370 8.07 15.16 -11.32
N ARG A 371 8.17 14.74 -10.05
CA ARG A 371 8.66 13.40 -9.66
C ARG A 371 7.73 12.30 -10.17
N LYS A 372 6.41 12.49 -10.11
CA LYS A 372 5.43 11.56 -10.71
C LYS A 372 5.59 11.40 -12.22
N LEU A 373 5.82 12.50 -12.94
CA LEU A 373 6.06 12.46 -14.39
C LEU A 373 7.35 11.71 -14.73
N ILE A 374 8.45 12.02 -14.01
CA ILE A 374 9.75 11.37 -14.20
C ILE A 374 9.65 9.87 -13.90
N THR A 375 9.02 9.48 -12.79
CA THR A 375 8.85 8.07 -12.42
C THR A 375 8.00 7.31 -13.43
N ASN A 376 6.93 7.91 -13.95
CA ASN A 376 6.15 7.32 -15.04
C ASN A 376 6.97 7.15 -16.33
N ALA A 377 7.77 8.16 -16.70
CA ALA A 377 8.66 8.06 -17.86
C ALA A 377 9.72 6.95 -17.66
N MET A 378 10.29 6.82 -16.46
CA MET A 378 11.23 5.73 -16.13
C MET A 378 10.55 4.36 -16.17
N THR A 379 9.30 4.22 -15.72
CA THR A 379 8.56 2.96 -15.86
C THR A 379 8.34 2.58 -17.31
N LEU A 380 8.00 3.55 -18.16
CA LEU A 380 7.81 3.32 -19.60
C LEU A 380 9.13 2.95 -20.29
N LEU A 381 10.23 3.60 -19.92
CA LEU A 381 11.57 3.23 -20.39
C LEU A 381 11.92 1.79 -19.99
N LEU A 382 11.63 1.39 -18.75
CA LEU A 382 11.92 0.03 -18.28
C LEU A 382 11.09 -1.01 -19.04
N LEU A 383 9.82 -0.72 -19.33
CA LEU A 383 8.98 -1.56 -20.20
C LEU A 383 9.54 -1.64 -21.62
N ALA A 384 10.02 -0.54 -22.20
CA ALA A 384 10.62 -0.52 -23.53
C ALA A 384 11.95 -1.31 -23.59
N ILE A 385 12.77 -1.26 -22.54
CA ILE A 385 13.97 -2.09 -22.42
C ILE A 385 13.58 -3.57 -22.32
N GLY A 386 12.59 -3.90 -21.48
CA GLY A 386 12.05 -5.25 -21.36
C GLY A 386 11.54 -5.78 -22.71
N PHE A 387 10.83 -4.94 -23.47
CA PHE A 387 10.40 -5.24 -24.83
C PHE A 387 11.56 -5.57 -25.75
N GLY A 388 12.57 -4.68 -25.82
CA GLY A 388 13.72 -4.86 -26.70
C GLY A 388 14.48 -6.14 -26.42
N LEU A 389 14.65 -6.50 -25.14
CA LEU A 389 15.29 -7.74 -24.73
C LEU A 389 14.49 -8.99 -25.15
N LEU A 390 13.17 -8.98 -24.92
CA LEU A 390 12.31 -10.11 -25.29
C LEU A 390 12.19 -10.27 -26.80
N LEU A 391 12.08 -9.16 -27.52
CA LEU A 391 12.07 -9.16 -28.99
C LEU A 391 13.40 -9.67 -29.54
N ALA A 392 14.54 -9.22 -29.00
CA ALA A 392 15.86 -9.69 -29.42
C ALA A 392 16.02 -11.20 -29.19
N LEU A 393 15.61 -11.72 -28.03
CA LEU A 393 15.66 -13.15 -27.73
C LEU A 393 14.78 -13.96 -28.68
N SER A 394 13.53 -13.54 -28.86
CA SER A 394 12.58 -14.28 -29.70
C SER A 394 12.97 -14.20 -31.18
N TYR A 395 13.54 -13.09 -31.64
CA TYR A 395 14.15 -12.99 -32.97
C TYR A 395 15.35 -13.94 -33.12
N THR A 396 16.25 -13.97 -32.14
CA THR A 396 17.40 -14.90 -32.14
C THR A 396 16.94 -16.36 -32.17
N GLN A 397 15.90 -16.69 -31.41
CA GLN A 397 15.27 -18.02 -31.41
C GLN A 397 14.73 -18.38 -32.80
N ASN A 398 14.03 -17.47 -33.48
CA ASN A 398 13.49 -17.71 -34.81
C ASN A 398 14.60 -17.90 -35.87
N VAL A 399 15.63 -17.06 -35.86
CA VAL A 399 16.77 -17.17 -36.78
C VAL A 399 17.52 -18.50 -36.60
N ILE A 400 17.73 -18.92 -35.36
CA ILE A 400 18.37 -20.21 -35.06
C ILE A 400 17.48 -21.36 -35.56
N ASN A 401 16.16 -21.31 -35.31
CA ASN A 401 15.24 -22.33 -35.78
C ASN A 401 15.23 -22.50 -37.31
N GLN A 402 15.38 -21.41 -38.07
CA GLN A 402 15.41 -21.45 -39.54
C GLN A 402 16.72 -22.00 -40.11
N ASN A 403 17.83 -21.84 -39.38
CA ASN A 403 19.16 -22.27 -39.83
C ASN A 403 19.52 -23.71 -39.43
N ILE A 404 18.75 -24.33 -38.52
CA ILE A 404 19.00 -25.71 -38.08
C ILE A 404 18.43 -26.70 -39.11
N SER A 405 19.33 -27.41 -39.79
CA SER A 405 18.98 -28.60 -40.58
C SER A 405 18.62 -29.73 -39.62
N LYS A 406 17.43 -30.33 -39.79
CA LYS A 406 16.92 -31.43 -38.97
C LYS A 406 17.94 -32.58 -38.89
N GLY A 407 18.70 -32.70 -37.81
CA GLY A 407 19.66 -33.80 -37.66
C GLY A 407 20.56 -33.84 -36.41
N SER A 408 20.95 -32.71 -35.81
CA SER A 408 21.84 -32.74 -34.64
C SER A 408 21.12 -32.54 -33.31
N THR A 409 21.42 -33.41 -32.33
CA THR A 409 20.85 -33.35 -30.97
C THR A 409 21.33 -32.11 -30.19
N ALA A 410 22.52 -31.57 -30.53
CA ALA A 410 23.09 -30.39 -29.91
C ALA A 410 22.33 -29.10 -30.29
N GLU A 411 21.89 -28.98 -31.55
CA GLU A 411 21.13 -27.82 -32.02
C GLU A 411 19.70 -27.81 -31.47
N ALA A 412 19.06 -28.98 -31.37
CA ALA A 412 17.77 -29.11 -30.68
C ALA A 412 17.88 -28.74 -29.18
N ALA A 413 18.96 -29.17 -28.52
CA ALA A 413 19.24 -28.79 -27.14
C ALA A 413 19.44 -27.26 -27.00
N LEU A 414 20.16 -26.62 -27.93
CA LEU A 414 20.35 -25.17 -27.95
C LEU A 414 19.03 -24.39 -28.09
N VAL A 415 18.12 -24.83 -28.97
CA VAL A 415 16.79 -24.20 -29.12
C VAL A 415 15.97 -24.33 -27.83
N THR A 416 15.93 -25.53 -27.23
CA THR A 416 15.22 -25.73 -25.96
C THR A 416 15.82 -24.93 -24.81
N PHE A 417 17.16 -24.78 -24.79
CA PHE A 417 17.86 -23.95 -23.81
C PHE A 417 17.52 -22.47 -23.97
N ILE A 418 17.45 -21.95 -25.21
CA ILE A 418 17.05 -20.56 -25.48
C ILE A 418 15.59 -20.32 -25.08
N GLY A 419 14.67 -21.27 -25.34
CA GLY A 419 13.28 -21.19 -24.90
C GLY A 419 13.11 -21.22 -23.37
N PHE A 420 13.96 -21.98 -22.67
CA PHE A 420 14.00 -21.95 -21.21
C PHE A 420 14.58 -20.63 -20.69
N ALA A 421 15.63 -20.11 -21.34
CA ALA A 421 16.25 -18.84 -21.00
C ALA A 421 15.29 -17.65 -21.20
N SER A 422 14.46 -17.66 -22.25
CA SER A 422 13.44 -16.63 -22.47
C SER A 422 12.36 -16.65 -21.40
N SER A 423 11.89 -17.84 -20.99
CA SER A 423 10.92 -18.01 -19.90
C SER A 423 11.46 -17.50 -18.55
N ILE A 424 12.73 -17.79 -18.25
CA ILE A 424 13.42 -17.24 -17.06
C ILE A 424 13.56 -15.72 -17.17
N LEU A 425 13.93 -15.20 -18.35
CA LEU A 425 14.12 -13.76 -18.54
C LEU A 425 12.81 -13.00 -18.28
N ILE A 426 11.67 -13.51 -18.74
CA ILE A 426 10.36 -12.90 -18.46
C ILE A 426 10.08 -12.80 -16.96
N LEU A 427 10.38 -13.86 -16.19
CA LEU A 427 10.23 -13.86 -14.73
C LEU A 427 11.14 -12.82 -14.07
N VAL A 428 12.40 -12.74 -14.52
CA VAL A 428 13.40 -11.79 -14.01
C VAL A 428 12.97 -10.35 -14.32
N ILE A 429 12.55 -10.05 -15.55
CA ILE A 429 12.07 -8.72 -15.95
C ILE A 429 10.85 -8.32 -15.11
N ASN A 430 9.85 -9.19 -14.96
CA ASN A 430 8.67 -8.88 -14.13
C ASN A 430 9.05 -8.63 -12.66
N THR A 431 10.01 -9.38 -12.12
CA THR A 431 10.48 -9.20 -10.74
C THR A 431 11.25 -7.88 -10.57
N ILE A 432 12.11 -7.54 -11.53
CA ILE A 432 12.85 -6.25 -11.54
C ILE A 432 11.87 -5.09 -11.68
N LEU A 433 10.91 -5.17 -12.61
CA LEU A 433 9.87 -4.17 -12.82
C LEU A 433 9.10 -3.90 -11.52
N ALA A 434 8.66 -4.95 -10.80
CA ALA A 434 7.96 -4.80 -9.53
C ALA A 434 8.81 -4.07 -8.47
N LYS A 435 10.08 -4.48 -8.30
CA LYS A 435 10.99 -3.84 -7.33
C LYS A 435 11.29 -2.39 -7.68
N MET A 436 11.50 -2.08 -8.97
CA MET A 436 11.78 -0.72 -9.43
C MET A 436 10.56 0.18 -9.28
N ILE A 437 9.34 -0.31 -9.52
CA ILE A 437 8.10 0.45 -9.32
C ILE A 437 7.94 0.87 -7.84
N ILE A 438 8.21 -0.03 -6.90
CA ILE A 438 8.17 0.30 -5.46
C ILE A 438 9.16 1.43 -5.15
N LYS A 439 10.39 1.34 -5.70
CA LYS A 439 11.39 2.41 -5.55
C LYS A 439 10.99 3.71 -6.21
N PHE A 440 10.37 3.67 -7.37
CA PHE A 440 9.86 4.86 -8.04
C PHE A 440 8.72 5.51 -7.25
N ALA A 441 7.83 4.73 -6.66
CA ALA A 441 6.78 5.24 -5.78
C ALA A 441 7.35 5.89 -4.51
N GLU A 442 8.46 5.36 -3.95
CA GLU A 442 9.16 6.00 -2.82
C GLU A 442 9.71 7.39 -3.23
N LEU A 443 10.23 7.54 -4.45
CA LEU A 443 10.76 8.81 -4.99
C LEU A 443 9.68 9.87 -5.23
N GLU A 444 8.42 9.46 -5.44
CA GLU A 444 7.29 10.38 -5.56
C GLU A 444 7.02 11.13 -4.26
N GLN A 445 7.39 10.54 -3.12
CA GLN A 445 7.21 11.11 -1.77
C GLN A 445 5.77 11.60 -1.54
N GLN A 446 4.83 10.66 -1.49
CA GLN A 446 3.42 10.92 -1.19
C GLN A 446 3.25 11.33 0.27
N ALA A 447 2.25 12.18 0.56
CA ALA A 447 2.00 12.68 1.92
C ALA A 447 1.40 11.61 2.85
N THR A 448 0.69 10.63 2.30
CA THR A 448 0.03 9.55 3.05
C THR A 448 0.48 8.17 2.56
N ARG A 449 0.39 7.15 3.44
CA ARG A 449 0.68 5.75 3.08
C ARG A 449 -0.41 5.18 2.18
N THR A 450 -1.66 5.59 2.37
CA THR A 450 -2.77 5.21 1.49
C THR A 450 -2.53 5.67 0.05
N ASP A 451 -2.18 6.93 -0.18
CA ASP A 451 -1.88 7.45 -1.53
C ASP A 451 -0.65 6.77 -2.15
N TYR A 452 0.36 6.46 -1.32
CA TYR A 452 1.52 5.68 -1.72
C TYR A 452 1.11 4.27 -2.18
N ASN A 453 0.37 3.53 -1.36
CA ASN A 453 -0.07 2.17 -1.65
C ASN A 453 -0.96 2.11 -2.90
N ILE A 454 -1.86 3.09 -3.09
CA ILE A 454 -2.70 3.20 -4.29
C ILE A 454 -1.81 3.46 -5.53
N SER A 455 -0.84 4.38 -5.46
CA SER A 455 0.09 4.65 -6.56
C SER A 455 0.90 3.42 -6.95
N VAL A 456 1.45 2.68 -5.96
CA VAL A 456 2.16 1.42 -6.19
C VAL A 456 1.25 0.41 -6.87
N ALA A 457 0.04 0.20 -6.34
CA ALA A 457 -0.90 -0.79 -6.87
C ALA A 457 -1.29 -0.50 -8.32
N TYR A 458 -1.59 0.76 -8.68
CA TYR A 458 -1.92 1.16 -10.05
C TYR A 458 -0.75 0.95 -11.02
N LYS A 459 0.43 1.47 -10.69
CA LYS A 459 1.60 1.37 -11.56
C LYS A 459 2.02 -0.08 -11.75
N MET A 460 2.03 -0.86 -10.66
CA MET A 460 2.44 -2.25 -10.69
C MET A 460 1.48 -3.10 -11.52
N GLY A 461 0.17 -3.02 -11.28
CA GLY A 461 -0.79 -3.86 -11.99
C GLY A 461 -0.85 -3.53 -13.49
N VAL A 462 -0.88 -2.24 -13.86
CA VAL A 462 -0.87 -1.82 -15.27
C VAL A 462 0.44 -2.19 -15.95
N ALA A 463 1.59 -1.89 -15.36
CA ALA A 463 2.88 -2.19 -15.99
C ALA A 463 3.10 -3.71 -16.17
N GLN A 464 2.74 -4.52 -15.17
CA GLN A 464 2.83 -5.97 -15.28
C GLN A 464 1.84 -6.53 -16.32
N PHE A 465 0.65 -5.94 -16.44
CA PHE A 465 -0.31 -6.30 -17.49
C PHE A 465 0.23 -5.96 -18.86
N LEU A 466 0.75 -4.75 -19.09
CA LEU A 466 1.36 -4.36 -20.36
C LEU A 466 2.51 -5.31 -20.72
N ASN A 467 3.39 -5.62 -19.76
CA ASN A 467 4.54 -6.50 -19.96
C ASN A 467 4.14 -7.97 -20.22
N THR A 468 3.03 -8.44 -19.66
CA THR A 468 2.62 -9.86 -19.78
C THR A 468 1.63 -10.08 -20.94
N ALA A 469 0.71 -9.16 -21.16
CA ALA A 469 -0.40 -9.30 -22.09
C ALA A 469 -0.07 -8.65 -23.44
N ILE A 470 0.14 -7.33 -23.43
CA ILE A 470 0.31 -6.53 -24.65
C ILE A 470 1.65 -6.81 -25.31
N LEU A 471 2.69 -7.00 -24.50
CA LEU A 471 4.02 -7.27 -25.02
C LEU A 471 4.11 -8.61 -25.75
N THR A 472 3.54 -9.65 -25.15
CA THR A 472 3.46 -10.99 -25.75
C THR A 472 2.72 -10.95 -27.08
N LEU A 473 1.64 -10.16 -27.15
CA LEU A 473 0.93 -9.89 -28.41
C LEU A 473 1.86 -9.24 -29.44
N ILE A 474 2.45 -8.09 -29.12
CA ILE A 474 3.32 -7.33 -30.03
C ILE A 474 4.49 -8.20 -30.53
N ILE A 475 5.18 -8.93 -29.66
CA ILE A 475 6.32 -9.77 -30.02
C ILE A 475 5.92 -10.83 -31.05
N ASN A 476 4.81 -11.55 -30.81
CA ASN A 476 4.31 -12.57 -31.73
C ASN A 476 3.88 -11.99 -33.09
N LEU A 477 3.37 -10.75 -33.09
CA LEU A 477 3.00 -10.04 -34.31
C LEU A 477 4.22 -9.59 -35.13
N PHE A 478 5.30 -9.09 -34.50
CA PHE A 478 6.47 -8.55 -35.20
C PHE A 478 7.46 -9.61 -35.70
N ILE A 479 7.59 -10.74 -35.02
CA ILE A 479 8.62 -11.76 -35.34
C ILE A 479 8.23 -12.64 -36.53
N SER A 480 6.95 -12.60 -36.90
CA SER A 480 6.36 -13.32 -38.03
C SER A 480 6.74 -12.74 -39.40
N GLY A 481 7.93 -12.13 -39.54
CA GLY A 481 8.39 -11.39 -40.73
C GLY A 481 8.53 -12.18 -42.03
N ASN A 482 8.37 -13.52 -42.01
CA ASN A 482 8.34 -14.38 -43.20
C ASN A 482 6.96 -15.06 -43.42
N ILE A 483 5.95 -14.71 -42.62
CA ILE A 483 4.62 -15.32 -42.63
C ILE A 483 3.67 -14.37 -43.35
N SER A 484 3.01 -14.86 -44.41
CA SER A 484 2.21 -14.07 -45.35
C SER A 484 0.84 -13.61 -44.83
N SER A 485 0.44 -13.97 -43.59
CA SER A 485 -0.84 -13.55 -42.99
C SER A 485 -0.79 -13.52 -41.44
N LEU A 486 -1.50 -12.55 -40.85
CA LEU A 486 -1.67 -12.34 -39.40
C LEU A 486 -2.18 -13.60 -38.68
N ASP A 487 -3.11 -14.30 -39.32
CA ASP A 487 -3.76 -15.52 -38.86
C ASP A 487 -2.77 -16.65 -38.55
N GLN A 488 -1.78 -16.82 -39.42
CA GLN A 488 -0.80 -17.90 -39.28
C GLN A 488 0.14 -17.66 -38.09
N ALA A 489 0.46 -16.40 -37.75
CA ALA A 489 1.25 -16.05 -36.57
C ALA A 489 0.56 -16.43 -35.25
N ILE A 490 -0.78 -16.42 -35.24
CA ILE A 490 -1.56 -16.68 -34.02
C ILE A 490 -1.72 -18.18 -33.79
N TRP A 491 -1.92 -18.94 -34.86
CA TRP A 491 -2.38 -20.34 -34.79
C TRP A 491 -1.29 -21.40 -34.96
N GLN A 492 -0.11 -21.01 -35.45
CA GLN A 492 1.02 -21.92 -35.60
C GLN A 492 1.44 -22.53 -34.26
N THR A 493 2.02 -23.73 -34.29
CA THR A 493 2.59 -24.36 -33.10
C THR A 493 3.73 -23.50 -32.54
N GLY A 494 3.61 -23.06 -31.29
CA GLY A 494 4.54 -22.09 -30.71
C GLY A 494 4.28 -20.63 -31.10
N GLY A 495 3.12 -20.33 -31.70
CA GLY A 495 2.61 -18.97 -31.89
C GLY A 495 1.82 -18.47 -30.68
N LEU A 496 1.09 -17.36 -30.88
CA LEU A 496 0.44 -16.61 -29.80
C LEU A 496 -0.47 -17.47 -28.90
N ASN A 497 -1.26 -18.39 -29.46
CA ASN A 497 -2.14 -19.26 -28.65
C ASN A 497 -1.34 -20.09 -27.63
N SER A 498 -0.19 -20.63 -28.06
CA SER A 498 0.66 -21.47 -27.20
C SER A 498 1.25 -20.63 -26.06
N ASP A 499 1.76 -19.44 -26.39
CA ASP A 499 2.35 -18.51 -25.42
C ASP A 499 1.32 -18.02 -24.38
N VAL A 500 0.15 -17.56 -24.85
CA VAL A 500 -0.90 -17.03 -23.96
C VAL A 500 -1.47 -18.15 -23.09
N MET A 501 -1.64 -19.37 -23.61
CA MET A 501 -2.07 -20.53 -22.81
C MET A 501 -1.04 -20.90 -21.74
N LEU A 502 0.25 -20.88 -22.07
CA LEU A 502 1.32 -21.11 -21.10
C LEU A 502 1.29 -20.03 -19.99
N ILE A 503 1.01 -18.78 -20.35
CA ILE A 503 0.81 -17.70 -19.38
C ILE A 503 -0.40 -17.97 -18.48
N PHE A 504 -1.53 -18.46 -19.00
CA PHE A 504 -2.67 -18.87 -18.17
C PHE A 504 -2.30 -19.98 -17.17
N ILE A 505 -1.63 -21.04 -17.63
CA ILE A 505 -1.22 -22.16 -16.78
C ILE A 505 -0.25 -21.67 -15.69
N THR A 506 0.77 -20.91 -16.07
CA THR A 506 1.77 -20.40 -15.12
C THR A 506 1.17 -19.40 -14.13
N ASN A 507 0.31 -18.48 -14.55
CA ASN A 507 -0.43 -17.57 -13.66
C ASN A 507 -1.44 -18.31 -12.75
N SER A 508 -1.74 -19.56 -13.04
CA SER A 508 -2.65 -20.36 -12.20
C SER A 508 -1.96 -21.13 -11.09
N ILE A 509 -0.64 -21.31 -11.18
CA ILE A 509 0.15 -22.06 -10.21
C ILE A 509 1.11 -21.14 -9.45
N MET A 510 1.85 -20.29 -10.18
CA MET A 510 2.95 -19.51 -9.62
C MET A 510 2.53 -18.53 -8.51
N PRO A 511 1.40 -17.80 -8.58
CA PRO A 511 1.07 -16.80 -7.56
C PRO A 511 0.95 -17.36 -6.15
N TRP A 512 0.19 -18.43 -5.95
CA TRP A 512 0.03 -19.03 -4.62
C TRP A 512 1.26 -19.86 -4.22
N LEU A 513 1.95 -20.50 -5.18
CA LEU A 513 3.15 -21.28 -4.89
C LEU A 513 4.30 -20.39 -4.37
N THR A 514 4.55 -19.26 -5.03
CA THR A 514 5.62 -18.33 -4.65
C THR A 514 5.35 -17.65 -3.32
N GLN A 515 4.08 -17.40 -2.96
CA GLN A 515 3.72 -16.89 -1.64
C GLN A 515 3.97 -17.89 -0.52
N LEU A 516 3.71 -19.19 -0.77
CA LEU A 516 4.01 -20.25 0.19
C LEU A 516 5.53 -20.44 0.35
N ILE A 517 6.30 -20.40 -0.75
CA ILE A 517 7.75 -20.54 -0.77
C ILE A 517 8.42 -19.16 -0.75
N ASP A 518 8.29 -18.44 0.37
CA ASP A 518 8.95 -17.14 0.55
C ASP A 518 10.42 -17.31 0.99
N ILE A 519 11.35 -17.01 0.09
CA ILE A 519 12.81 -17.05 0.33
C ILE A 519 13.19 -16.14 1.51
N ASN A 520 12.55 -14.98 1.65
CA ASN A 520 12.84 -14.04 2.74
C ASN A 520 12.39 -14.62 4.08
N TYR A 521 11.26 -15.33 4.12
CA TYR A 521 10.80 -16.03 5.31
C TYR A 521 11.77 -17.14 5.72
N PHE A 522 12.27 -17.95 4.78
CA PHE A 522 13.29 -18.96 5.09
C PHE A 522 14.60 -18.34 5.59
N TYR A 523 15.01 -17.20 5.04
CA TYR A 523 16.14 -16.44 5.56
C TYR A 523 15.90 -15.95 6.99
N LYS A 524 14.71 -15.41 7.30
CA LYS A 524 14.32 -15.05 8.67
C LYS A 524 14.39 -16.25 9.62
N LEU A 525 13.90 -17.42 9.22
CA LEU A 525 13.98 -18.65 10.02
C LEU A 525 15.43 -19.05 10.32
N TYR A 526 16.31 -18.97 9.33
CA TYR A 526 17.74 -19.23 9.50
C TYR A 526 18.37 -18.25 10.51
N VAL A 527 18.08 -16.95 10.40
CA VAL A 527 18.59 -15.94 11.33
C VAL A 527 18.03 -16.14 12.75
N ARG A 528 16.73 -16.47 12.89
CA ARG A 528 16.13 -16.80 14.19
C ARG A 528 16.87 -17.96 14.86
N GLN A 529 17.13 -19.02 14.12
CA GLN A 529 17.85 -20.19 14.64
C GLN A 529 19.28 -19.82 15.06
N LYS A 530 19.97 -18.99 14.26
CA LYS A 530 21.33 -18.49 14.58
C LYS A 530 21.33 -17.68 15.89
N ILE A 531 20.37 -16.76 16.07
CA ILE A 531 20.25 -15.94 17.29
C ILE A 531 20.01 -16.83 18.52
N ILE A 532 19.12 -17.82 18.41
CA ILE A 532 18.82 -18.75 19.51
C ILE A 532 20.06 -19.58 19.89
N GLN A 533 20.83 -20.05 18.89
CA GLN A 533 22.04 -20.84 19.12
C GLN A 533 23.18 -20.03 19.75
N GLN A 534 23.32 -18.76 19.37
CA GLN A 534 24.41 -17.90 19.86
C GLN A 534 24.17 -17.37 21.28
N GLY A 535 22.91 -17.24 21.72
CA GLY A 535 22.57 -16.82 23.08
C GLY A 535 23.28 -15.52 23.49
N GLU A 536 24.05 -15.57 24.59
CA GLU A 536 24.77 -14.42 25.14
C GLU A 536 25.93 -13.93 24.25
N ASN A 537 26.43 -14.76 23.34
CA ASN A 537 27.50 -14.38 22.40
C ASN A 537 26.97 -13.69 21.13
N CYS A 538 25.65 -13.54 21.01
CA CYS A 538 25.00 -12.98 19.84
C CYS A 538 25.41 -11.51 19.60
N LYS A 539 25.73 -11.18 18.34
CA LYS A 539 26.19 -9.83 17.94
C LYS A 539 25.10 -8.97 17.32
N TYR A 540 23.94 -9.57 17.05
CA TYR A 540 22.77 -8.87 16.54
C TYR A 540 22.26 -7.84 17.54
N THR A 541 21.71 -6.76 17.03
CA THR A 541 21.00 -5.75 17.84
C THR A 541 19.61 -6.26 18.24
N GLN A 542 19.01 -5.67 19.27
CA GLN A 542 17.64 -5.98 19.66
C GLN A 542 16.64 -5.76 18.51
N ASN A 543 16.80 -4.68 17.75
CA ASN A 543 15.95 -4.40 16.59
C ASN A 543 16.11 -5.46 15.48
N GLU A 544 17.33 -5.90 15.17
CA GLU A 544 17.57 -6.98 14.21
C GLU A 544 16.96 -8.31 14.67
N ALA A 545 17.06 -8.62 15.98
CA ALA A 545 16.41 -9.78 16.56
C ALA A 545 14.88 -9.68 16.47
N ASN A 546 14.30 -8.53 16.82
CA ASN A 546 12.85 -8.31 16.70
C ASN A 546 12.37 -8.53 15.26
N LYS A 547 13.03 -7.93 14.26
CA LYS A 547 12.71 -8.10 12.83
C LYS A 547 12.87 -9.53 12.33
N ALA A 548 13.87 -10.25 12.84
CA ALA A 548 14.08 -11.65 12.52
C ALA A 548 12.89 -12.48 13.04
N PHE A 549 12.50 -12.30 14.31
CA PHE A 549 11.41 -13.01 14.97
C PHE A 549 10.00 -12.59 14.49
N GLU A 550 9.85 -11.36 13.99
CA GLU A 550 8.63 -10.86 13.35
C GLU A 550 8.33 -11.62 12.04
N GLY A 551 7.06 -11.92 11.79
CA GLY A 551 6.57 -12.47 10.51
C GLY A 551 6.88 -11.56 9.30
N PRO A 552 6.72 -12.05 8.07
CA PRO A 552 6.67 -11.17 6.90
C PRO A 552 5.48 -10.21 6.99
N SER A 553 5.67 -8.95 6.63
CA SER A 553 4.57 -7.98 6.57
C SER A 553 3.78 -8.14 5.29
N ILE A 554 2.47 -7.95 5.37
CA ILE A 554 1.59 -8.03 4.21
C ILE A 554 1.57 -6.69 3.48
N ASP A 555 1.91 -6.73 2.20
CA ASP A 555 1.74 -5.60 1.28
C ASP A 555 0.47 -5.77 0.45
N LEU A 556 -0.60 -5.06 0.86
CA LEU A 556 -1.87 -5.06 0.13
C LEU A 556 -1.71 -4.49 -1.29
N SER A 557 -0.79 -3.54 -1.52
CA SER A 557 -0.62 -2.89 -2.83
C SER A 557 -0.20 -3.88 -3.92
N GLN A 558 0.76 -4.73 -3.60
CA GLN A 558 1.21 -5.79 -4.48
C GLN A 558 0.13 -6.86 -4.69
N LYS A 559 -0.61 -7.20 -3.64
CA LYS A 559 -1.68 -8.20 -3.70
C LYS A 559 -2.82 -7.78 -4.62
N TYR A 560 -3.32 -6.55 -4.49
CA TYR A 560 -4.31 -6.00 -5.41
C TYR A 560 -3.78 -5.91 -6.84
N ALA A 561 -2.55 -5.40 -7.02
CA ALA A 561 -1.92 -5.29 -8.34
C ALA A 561 -1.86 -6.64 -9.08
N ASN A 562 -1.47 -7.71 -8.38
CA ASN A 562 -1.35 -9.05 -8.96
C ASN A 562 -2.72 -9.63 -9.38
N ILE A 563 -3.76 -9.47 -8.55
CA ILE A 563 -5.13 -9.91 -8.90
C ILE A 563 -5.63 -9.13 -10.12
N CYS A 564 -5.53 -7.80 -10.07
CA CYS A 564 -5.99 -6.94 -11.16
C CYS A 564 -5.24 -7.23 -12.47
N LYS A 565 -3.92 -7.44 -12.43
CA LYS A 565 -3.13 -7.91 -13.58
C LYS A 565 -3.70 -9.20 -14.17
N THR A 566 -4.03 -10.17 -13.32
CA THR A 566 -4.55 -11.48 -13.72
C THR A 566 -5.93 -11.35 -14.36
N LEU A 567 -6.81 -10.52 -13.80
CA LEU A 567 -8.13 -10.26 -14.34
C LEU A 567 -8.06 -9.51 -15.68
N MET A 568 -7.27 -8.45 -15.78
CA MET A 568 -7.06 -7.69 -17.02
C MET A 568 -6.55 -8.60 -18.15
N PHE A 569 -5.56 -9.44 -17.85
CA PHE A 569 -5.06 -10.45 -18.80
C PHE A 569 -6.16 -11.44 -19.21
N THR A 570 -6.89 -11.98 -18.24
CA THR A 570 -7.95 -12.98 -18.47
C THR A 570 -9.04 -12.43 -19.37
N PHE A 571 -9.55 -11.24 -19.07
CA PHE A 571 -10.65 -10.64 -19.83
C PHE A 571 -10.23 -10.19 -21.23
N LEU A 572 -8.99 -9.70 -21.42
CA LEU A 572 -8.47 -9.38 -22.75
C LEU A 572 -8.39 -10.62 -23.66
N TYR A 573 -7.96 -11.77 -23.13
CA TYR A 573 -7.77 -13.01 -23.89
C TYR A 573 -8.95 -13.99 -23.80
N SER A 574 -10.01 -13.63 -23.08
CA SER A 574 -11.14 -14.51 -22.77
C SER A 574 -11.89 -15.03 -24.01
N ALA A 575 -11.97 -14.22 -25.07
CA ALA A 575 -12.58 -14.63 -26.34
C ALA A 575 -11.66 -15.52 -27.18
N LEU A 576 -10.33 -15.31 -27.11
CA LEU A 576 -9.33 -16.13 -27.81
C LEU A 576 -9.17 -17.51 -27.15
N LEU A 577 -8.99 -17.54 -25.83
CA LEU A 577 -8.73 -18.74 -25.03
C LEU A 577 -9.74 -18.88 -23.88
N PRO A 578 -10.98 -19.33 -24.17
CA PRO A 578 -12.00 -19.54 -23.15
C PRO A 578 -11.53 -20.46 -22.01
N ILE A 579 -10.86 -21.58 -22.30
CA ILE A 579 -10.37 -22.51 -21.26
C ILE A 579 -9.38 -21.83 -20.27
N GLY A 580 -8.67 -20.78 -20.70
CA GLY A 580 -7.80 -19.95 -19.86
C GLY A 580 -8.54 -19.34 -18.67
N VAL A 581 -9.81 -19.00 -18.84
CA VAL A 581 -10.65 -18.41 -17.78
C VAL A 581 -10.89 -19.40 -16.63
N CYS A 582 -11.06 -20.69 -16.94
CA CYS A 582 -11.21 -21.74 -15.93
C CYS A 582 -9.94 -21.86 -15.07
N PHE A 583 -8.77 -21.76 -15.69
CA PHE A 583 -7.49 -21.73 -14.98
C PHE A 583 -7.40 -20.53 -14.04
N THR A 584 -7.80 -19.33 -14.49
CA THR A 584 -7.88 -18.14 -13.63
C THR A 584 -8.82 -18.34 -12.43
N PHE A 585 -9.98 -18.95 -12.61
CA PHE A 585 -10.91 -19.22 -11.51
C PHE A 585 -10.27 -20.10 -10.43
N ILE A 586 -9.63 -21.20 -10.83
CA ILE A 586 -8.90 -22.10 -9.92
C ILE A 586 -7.78 -21.32 -9.21
N SER A 587 -7.06 -20.46 -9.94
CA SER A 587 -6.00 -19.61 -9.37
C SER A 587 -6.52 -18.74 -8.23
N ILE A 588 -7.64 -18.03 -8.43
CA ILE A 588 -8.23 -17.14 -7.40
C ILE A 588 -8.63 -17.93 -6.15
N VAL A 589 -9.21 -19.13 -6.32
CA VAL A 589 -9.57 -20.00 -5.18
C VAL A 589 -8.33 -20.44 -4.40
N CYS A 590 -7.27 -20.86 -5.09
CA CYS A 590 -6.00 -21.24 -4.46
C CYS A 590 -5.34 -20.05 -3.75
N ILE A 591 -5.32 -18.86 -4.38
CA ILE A 591 -4.80 -17.62 -3.79
C ILE A 591 -5.58 -17.28 -2.52
N TYR A 592 -6.91 -17.34 -2.54
CA TYR A 592 -7.74 -17.06 -1.36
C TYR A 592 -7.34 -17.91 -0.15
N TRP A 593 -7.24 -19.23 -0.32
CA TRP A 593 -6.89 -20.13 0.78
C TRP A 593 -5.43 -20.03 1.19
N ALA A 594 -4.50 -19.89 0.25
CA ALA A 594 -3.09 -19.71 0.53
C ALA A 594 -2.88 -18.43 1.34
N GLU A 595 -3.41 -17.29 0.89
CA GLU A 595 -3.25 -16.02 1.58
C GLU A 595 -3.94 -15.98 2.94
N LYS A 596 -5.10 -16.62 3.09
CA LYS A 596 -5.78 -16.74 4.38
C LYS A 596 -4.95 -17.55 5.38
N TYR A 597 -4.34 -18.65 4.92
CA TYR A 597 -3.44 -19.45 5.74
C TYR A 597 -2.21 -18.64 6.17
N LEU A 598 -1.58 -17.92 5.23
CA LEU A 598 -0.39 -17.12 5.49
C LEU A 598 -0.67 -15.99 6.47
N LEU A 599 -1.78 -15.26 6.30
CA LEU A 599 -2.20 -14.19 7.19
C LEU A 599 -2.37 -14.70 8.63
N VAL A 600 -3.10 -15.79 8.83
CA VAL A 600 -3.46 -16.26 10.18
C VAL A 600 -2.30 -16.97 10.89
N ARG A 601 -1.40 -17.62 10.14
CA ARG A 601 -0.37 -18.50 10.72
C ARG A 601 1.07 -18.00 10.61
N ARG A 602 1.40 -17.19 9.60
CA ARG A 602 2.80 -16.83 9.29
C ARG A 602 3.08 -15.33 9.37
N ASP A 603 2.20 -14.53 8.81
CA ASP A 603 2.47 -13.13 8.54
C ASP A 603 2.20 -12.25 9.78
N SER A 604 2.88 -11.11 9.85
CA SER A 604 2.63 -10.11 10.90
C SER A 604 1.41 -9.26 10.54
N LYS A 605 0.74 -8.78 11.59
CA LYS A 605 -0.37 -7.83 11.51
C LYS A 605 0.12 -6.57 10.79
N PRO A 606 -0.42 -6.24 9.59
CA PRO A 606 -0.04 -5.02 8.90
C PRO A 606 -0.61 -3.82 9.66
N ALA A 607 -0.09 -2.63 9.35
CA ALA A 607 -0.69 -1.40 9.85
C ALA A 607 -2.19 -1.35 9.50
N PRO A 608 -3.04 -0.83 10.41
CA PRO A 608 -4.44 -0.62 10.11
C PRO A 608 -4.59 0.18 8.81
N THR A 609 -5.47 -0.30 7.94
CA THR A 609 -5.74 0.31 6.63
C THR A 609 -7.24 0.49 6.46
N GLY A 610 -7.66 1.67 6.00
CA GLY A 610 -9.05 1.99 5.71
C GLY A 610 -9.55 1.41 4.38
N SER A 611 -10.78 1.80 4.00
CA SER A 611 -11.47 1.29 2.80
C SER A 611 -11.00 1.94 1.50
N ALA A 612 -10.41 3.14 1.59
CA ALA A 612 -10.03 3.98 0.47
C ALA A 612 -9.21 3.24 -0.60
N MET A 613 -8.35 2.31 -0.18
CA MET A 613 -7.58 1.50 -1.11
C MET A 613 -8.47 0.54 -1.92
N ALA A 614 -9.37 -0.19 -1.26
CA ALA A 614 -10.27 -1.12 -1.92
C ALA A 614 -11.23 -0.41 -2.88
N GLU A 615 -11.75 0.74 -2.46
CA GLU A 615 -12.58 1.64 -3.27
C GLU A 615 -11.83 2.10 -4.52
N ALA A 616 -10.59 2.60 -4.35
CA ALA A 616 -9.74 3.01 -5.46
C ALA A 616 -9.48 1.85 -6.45
N MET A 617 -9.19 0.65 -5.96
CA MET A 617 -8.99 -0.53 -6.83
C MET A 617 -10.24 -0.87 -7.63
N VAL A 618 -11.44 -0.81 -7.02
CA VAL A 618 -12.69 -1.06 -7.73
C VAL A 618 -12.98 0.03 -8.76
N ASP A 619 -12.84 1.29 -8.39
CA ASP A 619 -13.08 2.43 -9.26
C ASP A 619 -12.21 2.39 -10.51
N PHE A 620 -10.92 2.09 -10.38
CA PHE A 620 -10.01 2.09 -11.51
C PHE A 620 -9.99 0.75 -12.29
N TYR A 621 -9.74 -0.37 -11.60
CA TYR A 621 -9.42 -1.62 -12.28
C TYR A 621 -10.64 -2.34 -12.84
N ILE A 622 -11.77 -2.34 -12.14
CA ILE A 622 -12.97 -3.04 -12.61
C ILE A 622 -13.50 -2.38 -13.88
N GLU A 623 -13.50 -1.06 -13.94
CA GLU A 623 -13.89 -0.29 -15.13
C GLU A 623 -12.92 -0.56 -16.30
N LEU A 624 -11.61 -0.60 -16.01
CA LEU A 624 -10.60 -0.96 -17.00
C LEU A 624 -10.75 -2.41 -17.48
N ILE A 625 -11.08 -3.36 -16.61
CA ILE A 625 -11.31 -4.77 -16.96
C ILE A 625 -12.50 -4.91 -17.93
N LEU A 626 -13.59 -4.19 -17.68
CA LEU A 626 -14.76 -4.18 -18.57
C LEU A 626 -14.43 -3.60 -19.95
N LEU A 627 -13.63 -2.53 -19.99
CA LEU A 627 -13.12 -1.97 -21.24
C LEU A 627 -12.24 -3.00 -21.97
N LEU A 628 -11.27 -3.60 -21.28
CA LEU A 628 -10.37 -4.61 -21.86
C LEU A 628 -11.12 -5.87 -22.33
N PHE A 629 -12.18 -6.28 -21.63
CA PHE A 629 -13.05 -7.37 -22.07
C PHE A 629 -13.67 -7.08 -23.43
N SER A 630 -14.29 -5.90 -23.58
CA SER A 630 -14.91 -5.49 -24.84
C SER A 630 -13.88 -5.27 -25.96
N LEU A 631 -12.72 -4.69 -25.65
CA LEU A 631 -11.61 -4.54 -26.61
C LEU A 631 -11.10 -5.91 -27.07
N GLY A 632 -10.97 -6.87 -26.14
CA GLY A 632 -10.60 -8.24 -26.44
C GLY A 632 -11.59 -8.89 -27.40
N CYS A 633 -12.89 -8.87 -27.08
CA CYS A 633 -13.92 -9.41 -27.97
C CYS A 633 -13.88 -8.80 -29.38
N THR A 634 -13.82 -7.47 -29.48
CA THR A 634 -13.73 -6.76 -30.77
C THR A 634 -12.48 -7.15 -31.54
N PHE A 635 -11.32 -7.17 -30.87
CA PHE A 635 -10.04 -7.49 -31.49
C PHE A 635 -10.03 -8.92 -32.02
N TRP A 636 -10.44 -9.91 -31.23
CA TRP A 636 -10.42 -11.31 -31.64
C TRP A 636 -11.47 -11.66 -32.69
N GLU A 637 -12.66 -11.03 -32.66
CA GLU A 637 -13.62 -11.17 -33.75
C GLU A 637 -13.07 -10.61 -35.07
N TRP A 638 -12.48 -9.41 -35.03
CA TRP A 638 -11.88 -8.79 -36.21
C TRP A 638 -10.75 -9.65 -36.77
N VAL A 639 -9.81 -10.08 -35.93
CA VAL A 639 -8.67 -10.89 -36.35
C VAL A 639 -9.08 -12.26 -36.89
N ASN A 640 -10.12 -12.90 -36.34
CA ASN A 640 -10.46 -14.28 -36.72
C ASN A 640 -11.44 -14.39 -37.90
N TYR A 641 -12.27 -13.36 -38.14
CA TYR A 641 -13.37 -13.38 -39.11
C TYR A 641 -13.40 -12.19 -40.10
N ASP A 642 -12.48 -11.22 -39.97
CA ASP A 642 -12.50 -9.93 -40.68
C ASP A 642 -13.82 -9.12 -40.52
N LYS A 643 -14.62 -9.48 -39.52
CA LYS A 643 -15.94 -8.90 -39.23
C LYS A 643 -16.15 -8.88 -37.72
N VAL A 644 -16.83 -7.83 -37.25
CA VAL A 644 -17.19 -7.66 -35.84
C VAL A 644 -18.70 -7.53 -35.75
N HIS A 645 -19.31 -8.27 -34.82
CA HIS A 645 -20.75 -8.22 -34.63
C HIS A 645 -21.20 -6.86 -34.08
N ILE A 646 -22.40 -6.40 -34.43
CA ILE A 646 -22.94 -5.10 -33.98
C ILE A 646 -23.04 -5.00 -32.46
N LEU A 647 -23.38 -6.11 -31.78
CA LEU A 647 -23.43 -6.15 -30.31
C LEU A 647 -22.05 -5.99 -29.67
N THR A 648 -21.00 -6.46 -30.32
CA THR A 648 -19.61 -6.31 -29.84
C THR A 648 -19.16 -4.85 -29.96
N TRP A 649 -19.52 -4.16 -31.04
CA TRP A 649 -19.33 -2.71 -31.15
C TRP A 649 -20.12 -1.93 -30.09
N LEU A 650 -21.38 -2.33 -29.85
CA LEU A 650 -22.20 -1.72 -28.81
C LEU A 650 -21.61 -1.96 -27.41
N GLN A 651 -21.10 -3.16 -27.15
CA GLN A 651 -20.37 -3.50 -25.92
C GLN A 651 -19.17 -2.57 -25.71
N LEU A 652 -18.36 -2.35 -26.75
CA LEU A 652 -17.19 -1.46 -26.70
C LEU A 652 -17.60 0.01 -26.49
N GLY A 653 -18.67 0.46 -27.13
CA GLY A 653 -19.21 1.80 -26.93
C GLY A 653 -19.68 2.04 -25.49
N LEU A 654 -20.44 1.10 -24.92
CA LEU A 654 -20.92 1.16 -23.54
C LEU A 654 -19.79 1.08 -22.52
N SER A 655 -18.82 0.20 -22.72
CA SER A 655 -17.66 0.07 -21.82
C SER A 655 -16.76 1.30 -21.84
N THR A 656 -16.55 1.91 -23.00
CA THR A 656 -15.79 3.16 -23.15
C THR A 656 -16.52 4.31 -22.47
N LEU A 657 -17.84 4.41 -22.65
CA LEU A 657 -18.67 5.41 -21.97
C LEU A 657 -18.62 5.23 -20.45
N HIS A 658 -18.73 3.99 -19.97
CA HIS A 658 -18.62 3.64 -18.55
C HIS A 658 -17.25 3.98 -17.97
N TYR A 659 -16.17 3.80 -18.71
CA TYR A 659 -14.81 4.14 -18.27
C TYR A 659 -14.56 5.66 -18.26
N LEU A 660 -15.11 6.40 -19.22
CA LEU A 660 -14.93 7.85 -19.32
C LEU A 660 -15.83 8.64 -18.37
N ILE A 661 -17.04 8.15 -18.10
CA ILE A 661 -18.00 8.81 -17.21
C ILE A 661 -18.07 8.05 -15.89
N PRO A 662 -17.47 8.58 -14.81
CA PRO A 662 -17.52 7.91 -13.51
C PRO A 662 -18.97 7.77 -13.08
N ILE A 663 -19.45 6.53 -13.03
CA ILE A 663 -20.84 6.21 -12.69
C ILE A 663 -21.22 6.75 -11.30
N ASN A 664 -20.26 6.97 -10.39
CA ASN A 664 -20.50 7.66 -9.13
C ASN A 664 -21.22 9.01 -9.31
N LYS A 665 -20.97 9.75 -10.40
CA LYS A 665 -21.67 11.02 -10.71
C LYS A 665 -23.06 10.81 -11.32
N ILE A 666 -23.30 9.69 -12.01
CA ILE A 666 -24.58 9.37 -12.64
C ILE A 666 -25.53 8.69 -11.62
N CYS A 667 -25.04 7.65 -10.94
CA CYS A 667 -25.78 6.88 -9.94
C CYS A 667 -25.83 7.55 -8.57
N GLY A 668 -24.94 8.50 -8.26
CA GLY A 668 -25.07 9.34 -7.07
C GLY A 668 -26.39 10.14 -7.04
N CYS A 669 -26.99 10.41 -8.21
CA CYS A 669 -28.33 11.01 -8.31
C CYS A 669 -29.50 10.02 -8.15
N ILE A 670 -29.25 8.71 -8.29
CA ILE A 670 -30.29 7.66 -8.26
C ILE A 670 -30.27 6.91 -6.93
N VAL A 671 -29.14 6.95 -6.23
CA VAL A 671 -28.91 6.29 -4.96
C VAL A 671 -28.16 7.25 -4.06
N ASP A 672 -28.91 8.13 -3.41
CA ASP A 672 -28.46 8.71 -2.15
C ASP A 672 -28.33 7.53 -1.17
N LEU A 673 -27.12 6.98 -1.05
CA LEU A 673 -26.75 6.18 0.11
C LEU A 673 -26.83 7.15 1.28
N GLY A 674 -27.93 7.04 1.99
CA GLY A 674 -28.33 7.98 3.02
C GLY A 674 -27.24 8.19 4.06
N ILE A 675 -27.11 9.47 4.39
CA ILE A 675 -26.68 10.05 5.65
C ILE A 675 -25.17 9.97 5.93
N ASP A 676 -24.46 11.04 5.56
CA ASP A 676 -23.34 11.58 6.34
C ASP A 676 -23.89 11.88 7.75
N ASN A 677 -24.07 10.86 8.59
CA ASN A 677 -24.34 11.07 10.01
C ASN A 677 -23.02 11.47 10.64
N ALA A 678 -22.62 12.73 10.42
CA ALA A 678 -21.51 13.32 11.16
C ALA A 678 -21.70 12.96 12.63
N THR A 679 -20.66 12.39 13.23
CA THR A 679 -20.72 11.88 14.58
C THR A 679 -21.26 12.97 15.53
N PRO A 680 -22.32 12.70 16.31
CA PRO A 680 -22.93 13.72 17.16
C PRO A 680 -22.04 14.07 18.36
N SER A 681 -21.02 13.25 18.63
CA SER A 681 -20.06 13.45 19.70
C SER A 681 -19.06 14.56 19.38
N SER A 682 -18.66 15.32 20.41
CA SER A 682 -17.65 16.36 20.27
C SER A 682 -16.22 15.82 20.43
N TYR A 683 -15.25 16.49 19.82
CA TYR A 683 -13.82 16.24 20.00
C TYR A 683 -13.45 16.30 21.50
N ASP A 684 -13.97 17.29 22.22
CA ASP A 684 -13.71 17.47 23.65
C ASP A 684 -14.19 16.28 24.51
N ALA A 685 -15.19 15.53 24.05
CA ALA A 685 -15.66 14.33 24.76
C ALA A 685 -14.76 13.11 24.52
N ASN A 686 -14.14 13.01 23.33
CA ASN A 686 -13.44 11.81 22.88
C ASN A 686 -11.91 11.97 22.76
N TYR A 687 -11.34 13.17 22.96
CA TYR A 687 -9.91 13.38 22.73
C TYR A 687 -9.00 12.49 23.61
N LEU A 688 -9.48 12.05 24.77
CA LEU A 688 -8.77 11.14 25.66
C LEU A 688 -8.87 9.68 25.20
N THR A 689 -9.94 9.29 24.51
CA THR A 689 -10.12 7.92 23.99
C THR A 689 -9.32 7.69 22.71
N PHE A 690 -8.81 8.74 22.06
CA PHE A 690 -7.94 8.60 20.91
C PHE A 690 -6.59 8.01 21.33
N TYR A 691 -6.34 6.76 20.96
CA TYR A 691 -5.04 6.11 21.12
C TYR A 691 -4.00 6.63 20.11
N ASP A 692 -4.45 7.08 18.94
CA ASP A 692 -3.61 7.68 17.89
C ASP A 692 -3.97 9.16 17.69
N ASP A 693 -2.97 10.04 17.66
CA ASP A 693 -3.16 11.49 17.50
C ASP A 693 -1.97 12.11 16.75
N TYR A 694 -2.23 13.17 15.98
CA TYR A 694 -1.24 13.79 15.10
C TYR A 694 0.00 14.29 15.83
N ASP A 695 -0.13 14.89 17.01
CA ASP A 695 1.05 15.43 17.73
C ASP A 695 1.95 14.32 18.25
N ARG A 696 1.36 13.18 18.64
CA ARG A 696 2.09 11.99 19.12
C ARG A 696 2.71 11.19 17.98
N ARG A 697 2.30 11.43 16.73
CA ARG A 697 2.89 10.83 15.52
C ARG A 697 3.91 11.74 14.84
N ASN A 698 3.85 13.04 15.09
CA ASN A 698 4.77 14.02 14.53
C ASN A 698 6.16 13.89 15.18
N PRO A 699 7.22 13.51 14.44
CA PRO A 699 8.54 13.24 15.00
C PRO A 699 9.14 14.41 15.80
N VAL A 700 8.75 15.65 15.51
CA VAL A 700 9.28 16.83 16.22
C VAL A 700 8.57 17.05 17.57
N THR A 701 7.26 16.82 17.63
CA THR A 701 6.42 17.10 18.81
C THR A 701 6.06 15.86 19.63
N LEU A 702 6.48 14.68 19.18
CA LEU A 702 6.11 13.37 19.74
C LEU A 702 6.41 13.24 21.23
N ASP A 703 7.62 13.59 21.68
CA ASP A 703 8.00 13.42 23.10
C ASP A 703 7.17 14.32 24.01
N ALA A 704 7.08 15.61 23.67
CA ALA A 704 6.29 16.59 24.41
C ALA A 704 4.80 16.24 24.41
N ALA A 705 4.27 15.72 23.30
CA ALA A 705 2.88 15.31 23.18
C ALA A 705 2.57 14.05 24.01
N LYS A 706 3.49 13.08 24.04
CA LYS A 706 3.38 11.89 24.90
C LYS A 706 3.39 12.27 26.37
N GLU A 707 4.34 13.09 26.80
CA GLU A 707 4.44 13.55 28.19
C GLU A 707 3.15 14.28 28.62
N LYS A 708 2.63 15.17 27.77
CA LYS A 708 1.36 15.86 28.00
C LYS A 708 0.19 14.90 28.12
N TRP A 709 0.11 13.90 27.24
CA TRP A 709 -0.97 12.91 27.25
C TRP A 709 -0.93 12.01 28.49
N ILE A 710 0.26 11.58 28.91
CA ILE A 710 0.46 10.77 30.12
C ILE A 710 0.04 11.57 31.36
N LYS A 711 0.48 12.82 31.49
CA LYS A 711 0.07 13.70 32.60
C LYS A 711 -1.45 13.83 32.67
N LEU A 712 -2.11 14.06 31.52
CA LEU A 712 -3.57 14.14 31.45
C LEU A 712 -4.26 12.84 31.91
N HIS A 713 -3.71 11.67 31.56
CA HIS A 713 -4.27 10.38 32.00
C HIS A 713 -4.05 10.12 33.49
N GLN A 714 -2.87 10.45 34.01
CA GLN A 714 -2.54 10.30 35.43
C GLN A 714 -3.42 11.21 36.32
N GLU A 715 -3.71 12.43 35.87
CA GLU A 715 -4.60 13.38 36.58
C GLU A 715 -6.05 12.89 36.66
N ILE A 716 -6.50 12.04 35.73
CA ILE A 716 -7.88 11.49 35.71
C ILE A 716 -8.00 10.25 36.60
N VAL A 717 -6.96 9.40 36.64
CA VAL A 717 -6.94 8.17 37.44
C VAL A 717 -6.82 8.47 38.95
N GLN A 718 -6.35 9.67 39.35
CA GLN A 718 -6.46 10.15 40.73
C GLN A 718 -7.76 10.94 40.92
N PRO A 719 -8.82 10.38 41.54
CA PRO A 719 -10.07 11.09 41.70
C PRO A 719 -9.92 12.17 42.76
N ASN A 720 -9.68 13.41 42.36
CA ASN A 720 -9.88 14.56 43.22
C ASN A 720 -11.36 14.98 43.14
N PRO A 721 -12.16 14.86 44.22
CA PRO A 721 -13.63 14.88 44.16
C PRO A 721 -14.27 16.26 43.90
N LYS A 722 -13.55 17.24 43.32
CA LYS A 722 -14.02 18.64 43.20
C LYS A 722 -13.85 19.31 41.84
N ILE A 723 -13.59 18.60 40.75
CA ILE A 723 -13.46 19.25 39.44
C ILE A 723 -14.61 18.82 38.51
N LYS A 724 -15.63 19.68 38.41
CA LYS A 724 -16.69 19.56 37.39
C LYS A 724 -16.08 19.71 35.99
N THR A 725 -16.57 18.92 35.05
CA THR A 725 -16.15 18.80 33.64
C THR A 725 -15.95 20.14 32.92
N ASN A 726 -16.71 21.19 33.28
CA ASN A 726 -16.57 22.53 32.70
C ASN A 726 -15.27 23.26 33.06
N ASN A 727 -14.66 22.98 34.23
CA ASN A 727 -13.38 23.59 34.63
C ASN A 727 -12.18 22.95 33.93
N LEU A 728 -12.29 21.68 33.49
CA LEU A 728 -11.24 20.99 32.73
C LEU A 728 -11.12 21.53 31.30
N ILE A 729 -12.26 21.83 30.66
CA ILE A 729 -12.31 22.46 29.32
C ILE A 729 -11.68 23.86 29.34
N GLN A 730 -11.93 24.65 30.40
CA GLN A 730 -11.28 25.96 30.57
C GLN A 730 -9.78 25.84 30.83
N LYS A 731 -9.32 24.86 31.63
CA LYS A 731 -7.89 24.64 31.91
C LYS A 731 -7.13 24.14 30.68
N TYR A 732 -7.73 23.28 29.86
CA TYR A 732 -7.16 22.84 28.58
C TYR A 732 -7.02 24.02 27.59
N LYS A 733 -8.02 24.88 27.49
CA LYS A 733 -7.95 26.13 26.70
C LYS A 733 -6.86 27.09 27.21
N LEU A 734 -6.69 27.20 28.53
CA LEU A 734 -5.65 28.02 29.14
C LEU A 734 -4.24 27.48 28.86
N LEU A 735 -4.05 26.16 28.95
CA LEU A 735 -2.78 25.48 28.66
C LEU A 735 -2.37 25.61 27.19
N ASN A 736 -3.31 25.52 26.24
CA ASN A 736 -3.02 25.74 24.82
C ASN A 736 -2.61 27.19 24.52
N HIS A 737 -3.19 28.18 25.21
CA HIS A 737 -2.76 29.59 25.10
C HIS A 737 -1.38 29.84 25.75
N ILE A 738 -1.06 29.16 26.85
CA ILE A 738 0.22 29.32 27.55
C ILE A 738 1.38 28.65 26.78
N THR A 739 1.16 27.50 26.12
CA THR A 739 2.19 26.87 25.27
C THR A 739 2.57 27.70 24.06
N GLN A 740 1.67 28.54 23.53
CA GLN A 740 2.00 29.49 22.46
C GLN A 740 2.79 30.71 22.95
N GLY A 741 2.75 31.00 24.26
CA GLY A 741 3.50 32.09 24.89
C GLY A 741 4.87 31.68 25.46
N LEU A 742 5.10 30.39 25.75
CA LEU A 742 6.32 29.90 26.42
C LEU A 742 7.36 29.23 25.51
N ALA A 743 7.33 29.49 24.20
CA ALA A 743 8.45 29.21 23.30
C ALA A 743 9.63 30.22 23.49
N LYS A 744 9.95 30.58 24.74
CA LYS A 744 11.16 31.32 25.11
C LYS A 744 11.88 30.61 26.26
N ILE A 745 12.92 29.88 25.86
CA ILE A 745 14.27 29.82 26.44
C ILE A 745 14.37 29.78 27.97
N HIS A 746 14.78 28.63 28.49
CA HIS A 746 15.74 28.56 29.59
C HIS A 746 16.79 27.48 29.32
N PRO A 747 18.09 27.80 29.22
CA PRO A 747 19.15 26.80 29.27
C PRO A 747 19.29 26.31 30.72
N LEU A 748 19.06 25.01 30.96
CA LEU A 748 19.38 24.39 32.24
C LEU A 748 20.89 24.24 32.36
N ASN A 749 21.52 25.25 32.95
CA ASN A 749 22.89 25.19 33.43
C ASN A 749 22.85 25.16 34.96
N SER A 750 22.79 23.98 35.57
CA SER A 750 22.85 23.85 37.04
C SER A 750 24.29 23.67 37.50
N LYS A 751 24.97 24.79 37.75
CA LYS A 751 26.07 24.89 38.73
C LYS A 751 25.63 25.82 39.86
N ASN A 752 25.65 25.28 41.07
CA ASN A 752 25.73 25.91 42.40
C ASN A 752 25.06 27.28 42.60
N ILE A 753 24.10 27.37 43.52
CA ILE A 753 24.07 28.38 44.59
C ILE A 753 23.31 27.79 45.79
N LYS A 754 23.91 27.98 46.97
CA LYS A 754 23.41 27.68 48.32
C LYS A 754 22.59 28.86 48.87
N GLU A 755 21.75 28.55 49.87
CA GLU A 755 21.29 29.43 50.98
C GLU A 755 20.38 30.60 50.54
N SER A 756 19.35 31.07 51.27
CA SER A 756 18.96 30.99 52.67
C SER A 756 17.49 31.42 52.84
N ASP A 757 16.99 31.23 54.06
CA ASP A 757 15.67 31.54 54.64
C ASP A 757 15.07 32.94 54.36
N GLU A 758 13.72 33.02 54.41
CA GLU A 758 12.91 33.86 55.34
C GLU A 758 11.54 34.36 54.81
N ILE A 759 10.51 34.13 55.65
CA ILE A 759 9.32 34.96 55.98
C ILE A 759 8.17 35.01 54.94
N GLN A 760 7.01 34.37 55.19
CA GLN A 760 5.85 34.75 56.04
C GLN A 760 5.06 36.00 55.58
N GLU A 761 3.72 35.90 55.68
CA GLU A 761 2.70 36.97 55.67
C GLU A 761 2.29 37.57 54.29
N LEU A 762 1.03 37.88 53.92
CA LEU A 762 -0.29 38.00 54.57
C LEU A 762 -1.40 38.05 53.48
N GLN A 763 -2.58 37.48 53.80
CA GLN A 763 -3.96 37.97 53.53
C GLN A 763 -4.33 38.63 52.18
N PHE A 764 -5.19 37.99 51.39
CA PHE A 764 -6.67 38.16 51.40
C PHE A 764 -7.35 37.13 50.50
#